data_AF-A0A9E3Y250-F1
#
_entry.id   AF-A0A9E3Y250-F1
#
_cell.length_a   1.000
_cell.length_b   1.000
_cell.length_c   1.000
_cell.angle_alpha   90.00
_cell.angle_beta   90.00
_cell.angle_gamma   90.00
#
_symmetry.space_group_name_H-M   'P 1'
#
loop_
_entity.id
_entity.type
_entity.pdbx_description
1 polymer ?
#
loop_
_entity_poly.entity_id
_entity_poly.type
_entity_poly.pdbx_seq_one_letter_code
_entity_poly.pdbx_strand_id
1 'polypeptide(L)'
;MSRSTTTPLRTSAGALSDPDRLLLRAALGQPGEALAAWEHFRPSFDFEGLNGEHYRLAPLLGWNLERAGLTSADDADLARLLGLTRRTWVQSQRHLAVFGDVSDRLAAAGVTAVAIKGAAMLHLAYPELGLRPMEDLDIVVRYGDVGRAEQALASVDAHQAHVASDGHAAQWVMPGGIEVDLHTQLNPWMIEAPGGPGMAAVHRHAIAVELPDGRSVMVADPADQLLVTFLHGIRGSSARLRWMADAVWLVRGANLDWDYFAAQADRFAVTGLAIRAAEFARDATATSVVPAEVIERMRANGRSVLDRLTLAAMDYDRFPNVGRTAVFDLHSLPPGRRLAKAPTVVAQRLGADSPVDVVTAAARRVPAYLWSSLKGPRTSRRRIGNGSWKPDRVLVTGADGPTGWRVSDQLESRSRQVVRVDRSAGLDVRRPAHVHPAVEGCDAIVHLASIPWNASWKSSLATNVWGTLVVARAARRAKVKRVVYVSSFQVTGAFMGRGAPVRLPFDERHPKRPPTPYAYSKLWAEYVCRLLCVLDRSVSVVVVRPPAVWEDDRFERDRLKWEADETRQWRPFWEYGAFIHVDDLTDLLVRAVEEPLATGFEEVTVSGPDSASLWPTWDLVQHLHPDVAWRSGRDRDAVKAQSFAPLVDSSRARALFGWSPSRAFHGHHPAGFAPSQGQ
;
A
#
# COMPACT_ATOMS: atom_id res chain seq x y z
N MET A 1 -25.04 11.70 -33.23
CA MET A 1 -23.81 10.91 -33.48
C MET A 1 -23.13 10.60 -32.16
N SER A 2 -23.36 9.40 -31.63
CA SER A 2 -22.82 8.95 -30.34
C SER A 2 -21.31 8.73 -30.47
N ARG A 3 -20.50 9.48 -29.73
CA ARG A 3 -19.06 9.23 -29.66
C ARG A 3 -18.82 8.11 -28.63
N SER A 4 -18.60 6.90 -29.15
CA SER A 4 -18.01 5.79 -28.41
C SER A 4 -16.71 6.28 -27.72
N THR A 5 -16.69 6.19 -26.39
CA THR A 5 -15.53 6.52 -25.55
C THR A 5 -14.89 5.23 -25.04
N THR A 6 -14.46 4.37 -25.96
CA THR A 6 -13.65 3.19 -25.65
C THR A 6 -12.21 3.47 -26.05
N THR A 7 -11.41 3.99 -25.10
CA THR A 7 -9.95 3.93 -25.22
C THR A 7 -9.55 2.45 -25.03
N PRO A 8 -8.86 1.80 -25.99
CA PRO A 8 -8.47 0.41 -25.84
C PRO A 8 -7.42 0.25 -24.73
N LEU A 9 -7.50 -0.83 -23.95
CA LEU A 9 -6.46 -1.17 -22.98
C LEU A 9 -5.16 -1.49 -23.70
N ARG A 10 -4.06 -0.92 -23.19
CA ARG A 10 -2.79 -1.61 -23.18
C ARG A 10 -2.69 -2.28 -21.81
N THR A 11 -2.55 -3.59 -21.79
CA THR A 11 -1.98 -4.27 -20.61
C THR A 11 -0.56 -3.72 -20.41
N SER A 12 0.09 -3.98 -19.26
CA SER A 12 1.51 -3.65 -19.08
C SER A 12 2.44 -4.32 -20.13
N ALA A 13 1.90 -5.14 -21.04
CA ALA A 13 2.57 -5.77 -22.17
C ALA A 13 2.15 -5.23 -23.56
N GLY A 14 1.28 -4.22 -23.67
CA GLY A 14 0.78 -3.70 -24.95
C GLY A 14 -0.26 -4.61 -25.63
N ALA A 15 -0.57 -4.33 -26.91
CA ALA A 15 -1.41 -5.18 -27.74
C ALA A 15 -0.77 -6.58 -27.89
N LEU A 16 -1.59 -7.64 -27.93
CA LEU A 16 -1.09 -8.99 -28.26
C LEU A 16 -0.34 -8.96 -29.58
N SER A 17 0.84 -9.55 -29.61
CA SER A 17 1.59 -9.70 -30.85
C SER A 17 0.88 -10.68 -31.78
N ASP A 18 1.14 -10.59 -33.09
CA ASP A 18 0.56 -11.55 -34.04
C ASP A 18 0.96 -13.01 -33.71
N PRO A 19 2.20 -13.32 -33.29
CA PRO A 19 2.56 -14.66 -32.80
C PRO A 19 1.73 -15.12 -31.60
N ASP A 20 1.48 -14.26 -30.61
CA ASP A 20 0.66 -14.61 -29.43
C ASP A 20 -0.78 -14.98 -29.84
N ARG A 21 -1.34 -14.26 -30.81
CA ARG A 21 -2.68 -14.51 -31.34
C ARG A 21 -2.75 -15.82 -32.10
N LEU A 22 -1.74 -16.12 -32.91
CA LEU A 22 -1.65 -17.38 -33.64
C LEU A 22 -1.50 -18.56 -32.68
N LEU A 23 -0.67 -18.44 -31.64
CA LEU A 23 -0.54 -19.47 -30.59
C LEU A 23 -1.89 -19.73 -29.89
N LEU A 24 -2.61 -18.68 -29.48
CA LEU A 24 -3.93 -18.82 -28.86
C LEU A 24 -4.94 -19.49 -29.81
N ARG A 25 -4.95 -19.13 -31.10
CA ARG A 25 -5.81 -19.76 -32.11
C ARG A 25 -5.46 -21.22 -32.35
N ALA A 26 -4.17 -21.55 -32.42
CA ALA A 26 -3.71 -22.93 -32.54
C ALA A 26 -4.12 -23.78 -31.33
N ALA A 27 -4.06 -23.21 -30.12
CA ALA A 27 -4.41 -23.91 -28.88
C ALA A 27 -5.92 -23.99 -28.57
N LEU A 28 -6.75 -23.07 -29.08
CA LEU A 28 -8.17 -22.95 -28.69
C LEU A 28 -9.17 -23.06 -29.85
N GLY A 29 -8.69 -22.91 -31.09
CA GLY A 29 -9.49 -22.83 -32.31
C GLY A 29 -10.06 -24.17 -32.73
N GLN A 30 -11.03 -24.12 -33.63
CA GLN A 30 -11.61 -25.30 -34.28
C GLN A 30 -10.58 -25.97 -35.19
N PRO A 31 -10.73 -27.27 -35.56
CA PRO A 31 -9.70 -28.03 -36.26
C PRO A 31 -8.99 -27.30 -37.42
N GLY A 32 -9.75 -26.77 -38.39
CA GLY A 32 -9.16 -26.07 -39.54
C GLY A 32 -8.48 -24.74 -39.18
N GLU A 33 -8.99 -24.00 -38.20
CA GLU A 33 -8.38 -22.76 -37.72
C GLU A 33 -7.09 -23.04 -36.94
N ALA A 34 -7.11 -24.08 -36.11
CA ALA A 34 -5.98 -24.47 -35.29
C ALA A 34 -4.78 -24.89 -36.14
N LEU A 35 -5.01 -25.73 -37.16
CA LEU A 35 -3.96 -26.16 -38.09
C LEU A 35 -3.39 -24.98 -38.88
N ALA A 36 -4.25 -24.11 -39.43
CA ALA A 36 -3.80 -22.93 -40.18
C ALA A 36 -2.99 -21.96 -39.31
N ALA A 37 -3.43 -21.72 -38.07
CA ALA A 37 -2.70 -20.86 -37.14
C ALA A 37 -1.36 -21.46 -36.73
N TRP A 38 -1.30 -22.79 -36.53
CA TRP A 38 -0.06 -23.50 -36.23
C TRP A 38 0.93 -23.44 -37.39
N GLU A 39 0.49 -23.67 -38.62
CA GLU A 39 1.36 -23.59 -39.82
C GLU A 39 2.07 -22.23 -39.90
N HIS A 40 1.37 -21.14 -39.60
CA HIS A 40 1.93 -19.79 -39.62
C HIS A 40 2.81 -19.47 -38.41
N PHE A 41 2.51 -20.04 -37.24
CA PHE A 41 3.24 -19.77 -36.00
C PHE A 41 4.48 -20.66 -35.81
N ARG A 42 4.41 -21.92 -36.27
CA ARG A 42 5.42 -22.97 -36.10
C ARG A 42 6.86 -22.51 -36.41
N PRO A 43 7.15 -21.77 -37.50
CA PRO A 43 8.52 -21.32 -37.78
C PRO A 43 9.13 -20.42 -36.69
N SER A 44 8.30 -19.81 -35.85
CA SER A 44 8.69 -18.96 -34.72
C SER A 44 8.67 -19.69 -33.37
N PHE A 45 8.24 -20.95 -33.34
CA PHE A 45 8.16 -21.72 -32.11
C PHE A 45 9.50 -22.39 -31.80
N ASP A 46 10.18 -21.87 -30.79
CA ASP A 46 11.47 -22.38 -30.33
C ASP A 46 11.29 -23.26 -29.08
N PHE A 47 11.63 -24.55 -29.21
CA PHE A 47 11.62 -25.50 -28.09
C PHE A 47 12.81 -25.32 -27.15
N GLU A 48 13.96 -24.86 -27.65
CA GLU A 48 15.17 -24.68 -26.85
C GLU A 48 15.13 -23.37 -26.04
N GLY A 49 14.40 -22.37 -26.55
CA GLY A 49 14.14 -21.07 -25.92
C GLY A 49 12.73 -20.87 -25.36
N LEU A 50 12.00 -21.94 -24.98
CA LEU A 50 10.64 -21.83 -24.44
C LEU A 50 10.58 -20.81 -23.29
N ASN A 51 9.96 -19.66 -23.56
CA ASN A 51 9.62 -18.69 -22.54
C ASN A 51 8.46 -19.21 -21.66
N GLY A 52 8.20 -18.53 -20.54
CA GLY A 52 7.18 -18.97 -19.59
C GLY A 52 5.77 -19.15 -20.17
N GLU A 53 5.34 -18.38 -21.17
CA GLU A 53 4.00 -18.48 -21.78
C GLU A 53 3.88 -19.66 -22.74
N HIS A 54 4.89 -19.84 -23.60
CA HIS A 54 4.90 -20.91 -24.59
C HIS A 54 4.89 -22.27 -23.91
N TYR A 55 5.64 -22.42 -22.81
CA TYR A 55 5.61 -23.61 -21.98
C TYR A 55 4.23 -23.86 -21.37
N ARG A 56 3.56 -22.80 -20.88
CA ARG A 56 2.25 -22.90 -20.21
C ARG A 56 1.10 -23.31 -21.12
N LEU A 57 1.19 -23.01 -22.43
CA LEU A 57 0.19 -23.40 -23.41
C LEU A 57 0.57 -24.63 -24.25
N ALA A 58 1.84 -25.07 -24.23
CA ALA A 58 2.32 -26.18 -25.05
C ALA A 58 1.53 -27.48 -24.87
N PRO A 59 1.13 -27.91 -23.65
CA PRO A 59 0.29 -29.10 -23.51
C PRO A 59 -1.06 -28.97 -24.22
N LEU A 60 -1.75 -27.84 -24.00
CA LEU A 60 -3.03 -27.57 -24.64
C LEU A 60 -2.90 -27.48 -26.17
N LEU A 61 -1.82 -26.87 -26.66
CA LEU A 61 -1.50 -26.78 -28.08
C LEU A 61 -1.34 -28.18 -28.71
N GLY A 62 -0.50 -29.03 -28.13
CA GLY A 62 -0.27 -30.38 -28.64
C GLY A 62 -1.56 -31.20 -28.71
N TRP A 63 -2.33 -31.17 -27.62
CA TRP A 63 -3.62 -31.84 -27.55
C TRP A 63 -4.62 -31.32 -28.60
N ASN A 64 -4.72 -30.01 -28.79
CA ASN A 64 -5.67 -29.43 -29.74
C ASN A 64 -5.27 -29.73 -31.20
N LEU A 65 -3.97 -29.76 -31.52
CA LEU A 65 -3.47 -30.09 -32.85
C LEU A 65 -3.67 -31.56 -33.20
N GLU A 66 -3.39 -32.47 -32.26
CA GLU A 66 -3.67 -33.90 -32.43
C GLU A 66 -5.16 -34.13 -32.69
N ARG A 67 -6.02 -33.50 -31.88
CA ARG A 67 -7.48 -33.54 -32.06
C ARG A 67 -7.94 -32.91 -33.37
N ALA A 68 -7.22 -31.91 -33.87
CA ALA A 68 -7.49 -31.28 -35.16
C ALA A 68 -7.09 -32.17 -36.37
N GLY A 69 -6.40 -33.29 -36.13
CA GLY A 69 -6.01 -34.27 -37.15
C GLY A 69 -4.54 -34.20 -37.56
N LEU A 70 -3.71 -33.40 -36.89
CA LEU A 70 -2.25 -33.39 -37.13
C LEU A 70 -1.64 -34.68 -36.58
N THR A 71 -0.77 -35.33 -37.34
CA THR A 71 -0.04 -36.52 -36.87
C THR A 71 1.45 -36.23 -36.68
N SER A 72 2.14 -37.05 -35.88
CA SER A 72 3.60 -36.92 -35.71
C SER A 72 4.41 -37.27 -36.97
N ALA A 73 3.77 -37.90 -37.96
CA ALA A 73 4.36 -38.08 -39.28
C ALA A 73 4.32 -36.79 -40.12
N ASP A 74 3.29 -35.96 -39.90
CA ASP A 74 3.12 -34.68 -40.58
C ASP A 74 3.95 -33.57 -39.91
N ASP A 75 4.11 -33.62 -38.59
CA ASP A 75 4.89 -32.65 -37.82
C ASP A 75 5.68 -33.29 -36.67
N ALA A 76 7.01 -33.22 -36.77
CA ALA A 76 7.93 -33.73 -35.76
C ALA A 76 7.79 -33.05 -34.39
N ASP A 77 7.27 -31.83 -34.34
CA ASP A 77 7.12 -31.06 -33.10
C ASP A 77 5.89 -31.51 -32.29
N LEU A 78 4.90 -32.15 -32.92
CA LEU A 78 3.70 -32.65 -32.23
C LEU A 78 4.07 -33.69 -31.16
N ALA A 79 4.98 -34.61 -31.46
CA ALA A 79 5.42 -35.62 -30.50
C ALA A 79 6.04 -35.00 -29.24
N ARG A 80 6.74 -33.87 -29.39
CA ARG A 80 7.33 -33.11 -28.27
C ARG A 80 6.25 -32.44 -27.43
N LEU A 81 5.26 -31.81 -28.05
CA LEU A 81 4.13 -31.18 -27.36
C LEU A 81 3.28 -32.20 -26.59
N LEU A 82 3.01 -33.37 -27.17
CA LEU A 82 2.31 -34.47 -26.49
C LEU A 82 3.15 -35.05 -25.34
N GLY A 83 4.47 -35.08 -25.48
CA GLY A 83 5.38 -35.40 -24.37
C GLY A 83 5.24 -34.43 -23.19
N LEU A 84 5.12 -33.12 -23.47
CA LEU A 84 4.84 -32.12 -22.43
C LEU A 84 3.48 -32.34 -21.77
N THR A 85 2.45 -32.71 -22.54
CA THR A 85 1.12 -33.05 -22.01
C THR A 85 1.17 -34.20 -21.01
N ARG A 86 1.88 -35.29 -21.35
CA ARG A 86 2.07 -36.44 -20.45
C ARG A 86 2.85 -36.07 -19.19
N ARG A 87 3.90 -35.24 -19.32
CA ARG A 87 4.66 -34.73 -18.18
C ARG A 87 3.78 -33.90 -17.26
N THR A 88 3.00 -32.98 -17.81
CA THR A 88 2.07 -32.15 -17.04
C THR A 88 1.03 -33.01 -16.34
N TRP A 89 0.51 -34.06 -16.99
CA TRP A 89 -0.43 -34.98 -16.35
C TRP A 89 0.17 -35.64 -15.10
N VAL A 90 1.41 -36.15 -15.17
CA VAL A 90 2.11 -36.74 -14.00
C VAL A 90 2.32 -35.70 -12.90
N GLN A 91 2.69 -34.47 -13.25
CA GLN A 91 2.85 -33.39 -12.29
C GLN A 91 1.53 -33.02 -11.61
N SER A 92 0.44 -32.89 -12.37
CA SER A 92 -0.90 -32.60 -11.84
C SER A 92 -1.34 -33.67 -10.84
N GLN A 93 -1.13 -34.97 -11.15
CA GLN A 93 -1.45 -36.07 -10.24
C GLN A 93 -0.75 -35.94 -8.89
N ARG A 94 0.55 -35.59 -8.88
CA ARG A 94 1.31 -35.37 -7.64
C ARG A 94 0.76 -34.22 -6.81
N HIS A 95 0.41 -33.10 -7.44
CA HIS A 95 -0.17 -31.96 -6.72
C HIS A 95 -1.56 -32.30 -6.17
N LEU A 96 -2.41 -32.99 -6.95
CA LEU A 96 -3.75 -33.38 -6.50
C LEU A 96 -3.71 -34.36 -5.32
N ALA A 97 -2.76 -35.30 -5.30
CA ALA A 97 -2.56 -36.17 -4.15
C ALA A 97 -2.20 -35.37 -2.87
N VAL A 98 -1.30 -34.39 -2.97
CA VAL A 98 -0.98 -33.48 -1.85
C VAL A 98 -2.18 -32.63 -1.46
N PHE A 99 -2.97 -32.17 -2.43
CA PHE A 99 -4.17 -31.39 -2.16
C PHE A 99 -5.20 -32.20 -1.36
N GLY A 100 -5.40 -33.47 -1.69
CA GLY A 100 -6.22 -34.38 -0.90
C GLY A 100 -5.70 -34.50 0.54
N ASP A 101 -4.40 -34.73 0.73
CA ASP A 101 -3.80 -34.89 2.07
C ASP A 101 -3.94 -33.63 2.91
N VAL A 102 -3.73 -32.46 2.29
CA VAL A 102 -3.92 -31.16 2.94
C VAL A 102 -5.39 -30.94 3.29
N SER A 103 -6.31 -31.29 2.40
CA SER A 103 -7.75 -31.14 2.63
C SER A 103 -8.23 -32.00 3.79
N ASP A 104 -7.80 -33.26 3.87
CA ASP A 104 -8.15 -34.19 4.95
C ASP A 104 -7.66 -33.65 6.31
N ARG A 105 -6.43 -33.12 6.36
CA ARG A 105 -5.84 -32.54 7.58
C ARG A 105 -6.55 -31.27 8.03
N LEU A 106 -6.84 -30.37 7.10
CA LEU A 106 -7.57 -29.14 7.40
C LEU A 106 -9.00 -29.48 7.88
N ALA A 107 -9.66 -30.45 7.24
CA ALA A 107 -10.95 -30.93 7.66
C ALA A 107 -10.93 -31.51 9.09
N ALA A 108 -9.91 -32.31 9.44
CA ALA A 108 -9.72 -32.82 10.80
C ALA A 108 -9.55 -31.72 11.85
N ALA A 109 -9.01 -30.56 11.46
CA ALA A 109 -8.90 -29.36 12.30
C ALA A 109 -10.18 -28.47 12.30
N GLY A 110 -11.23 -28.90 11.61
CA GLY A 110 -12.47 -28.13 11.44
C GLY A 110 -12.29 -26.89 10.57
N VAL A 111 -11.39 -26.95 9.58
CA VAL A 111 -11.10 -25.90 8.60
C VAL A 111 -11.52 -26.39 7.21
N THR A 112 -12.35 -25.62 6.51
CA THR A 112 -12.72 -25.91 5.12
C THR A 112 -11.64 -25.38 4.17
N ALA A 113 -10.98 -26.26 3.45
CA ALA A 113 -10.03 -25.94 2.38
C ALA A 113 -10.78 -25.78 1.06
N VAL A 114 -10.67 -24.63 0.38
CA VAL A 114 -11.27 -24.41 -0.94
C VAL A 114 -10.16 -24.11 -1.95
N ALA A 115 -9.91 -25.02 -2.88
CA ALA A 115 -8.92 -24.79 -3.93
C ALA A 115 -9.37 -23.70 -4.91
N ILE A 116 -8.42 -22.88 -5.34
CA ILE A 116 -8.57 -21.89 -6.40
C ILE A 116 -7.46 -22.07 -7.45
N LYS A 117 -7.51 -21.29 -8.53
CA LYS A 117 -6.51 -21.30 -9.61
C LYS A 117 -6.28 -22.71 -10.14
N GLY A 118 -5.06 -23.24 -10.11
CA GLY A 118 -4.74 -24.41 -10.92
C GLY A 118 -5.47 -25.68 -10.56
N ALA A 119 -5.55 -26.00 -9.26
CA ALA A 119 -6.27 -27.17 -8.79
C ALA A 119 -7.76 -27.07 -9.13
N ALA A 120 -8.38 -25.90 -8.92
CA ALA A 120 -9.77 -25.68 -9.32
C ALA A 120 -9.96 -25.79 -10.85
N MET A 121 -9.12 -25.12 -11.64
CA MET A 121 -9.21 -25.09 -13.10
C MET A 121 -9.11 -26.48 -13.74
N LEU A 122 -8.25 -27.37 -13.21
CA LEU A 122 -8.11 -28.73 -13.71
C LEU A 122 -9.41 -29.55 -13.57
N HIS A 123 -10.21 -29.29 -12.54
CA HIS A 123 -11.49 -29.98 -12.33
C HIS A 123 -12.69 -29.27 -12.98
N LEU A 124 -12.64 -27.94 -13.10
CA LEU A 124 -13.78 -27.15 -13.58
C LEU A 124 -13.80 -26.97 -15.10
N ALA A 125 -12.65 -26.92 -15.75
CA ALA A 125 -12.53 -26.35 -17.10
C ALA A 125 -11.94 -27.32 -18.14
N TYR A 126 -10.87 -28.03 -17.77
CA TYR A 126 -10.07 -28.80 -18.73
C TYR A 126 -10.56 -30.25 -18.82
N PRO A 127 -10.65 -30.83 -20.04
CA PRO A 127 -11.11 -32.20 -20.22
C PRO A 127 -10.10 -33.25 -19.73
N GLU A 128 -8.81 -32.89 -19.65
CA GLU A 128 -7.74 -33.77 -19.18
C GLU A 128 -6.79 -33.03 -18.24
N LEU A 129 -6.31 -33.72 -17.22
CA LEU A 129 -5.44 -33.15 -16.18
C LEU A 129 -4.05 -32.73 -16.70
N GLY A 130 -3.68 -33.17 -17.91
CA GLY A 130 -2.40 -32.86 -18.55
C GLY A 130 -2.37 -31.54 -19.30
N LEU A 131 -3.50 -30.84 -19.43
CA LEU A 131 -3.61 -29.70 -20.36
C LEU A 131 -3.24 -28.36 -19.74
N ARG A 132 -3.14 -28.29 -18.40
CA ARG A 132 -2.91 -27.05 -17.68
C ARG A 132 -1.78 -27.21 -16.64
N PRO A 133 -0.55 -26.80 -16.97
CA PRO A 133 0.56 -26.79 -16.03
C PRO A 133 0.27 -25.97 -14.76
N MET A 134 0.69 -26.51 -13.61
CA MET A 134 0.58 -25.93 -12.27
C MET A 134 1.87 -26.21 -11.49
N GLU A 135 2.30 -25.25 -10.69
CA GLU A 135 3.56 -25.28 -9.94
C GLU A 135 3.32 -25.33 -8.41
N ASP A 136 2.13 -24.89 -7.97
CA ASP A 136 1.73 -24.64 -6.60
C ASP A 136 0.26 -25.03 -6.35
N LEU A 137 -0.13 -25.12 -5.08
CA LEU A 137 -1.51 -25.33 -4.66
C LEU A 137 -2.04 -24.09 -3.93
N ASP A 138 -3.00 -23.40 -4.55
CA ASP A 138 -3.66 -22.25 -3.95
C ASP A 138 -4.93 -22.67 -3.20
N ILE A 139 -4.93 -22.53 -1.88
CA ILE A 139 -6.05 -22.95 -1.01
C ILE A 139 -6.56 -21.77 -0.20
N VAL A 140 -7.87 -21.50 -0.30
CA VAL A 140 -8.57 -20.49 0.48
C VAL A 140 -9.11 -21.09 1.76
N VAL A 141 -8.81 -20.45 2.88
CA VAL A 141 -9.38 -20.71 4.21
C VAL A 141 -10.07 -19.46 4.76
N ARG A 142 -11.01 -19.64 5.69
CA ARG A 142 -11.64 -18.49 6.34
C ARG A 142 -10.61 -17.74 7.17
N TYR A 143 -10.71 -16.42 7.21
CA TYR A 143 -9.78 -15.56 7.97
C TYR A 143 -9.66 -15.96 9.45
N GLY A 144 -10.77 -16.35 10.09
CA GLY A 144 -10.77 -16.82 11.48
C GLY A 144 -10.13 -18.19 11.70
N ASP A 145 -9.91 -18.95 10.63
CA ASP A 145 -9.43 -20.33 10.67
C ASP A 145 -7.93 -20.44 10.40
N VAL A 146 -7.26 -19.34 10.05
CA VAL A 146 -5.84 -19.31 9.67
C VAL A 146 -4.95 -19.97 10.73
N GLY A 147 -5.11 -19.61 12.01
CA GLY A 147 -4.29 -20.20 13.07
C GLY A 147 -4.48 -21.70 13.22
N ARG A 148 -5.70 -22.21 13.00
CA ARG A 148 -5.99 -23.65 13.00
C ARG A 148 -5.41 -24.35 11.78
N ALA A 149 -5.48 -23.69 10.61
CA ALA A 149 -4.91 -24.19 9.37
C ALA A 149 -3.38 -24.32 9.46
N GLU A 150 -2.71 -23.27 9.96
CA GLU A 150 -1.25 -23.27 10.15
C GLU A 150 -0.81 -24.35 11.16
N GLN A 151 -1.55 -24.52 12.27
CA GLN A 151 -1.27 -25.59 13.23
C GLN A 151 -1.43 -26.99 12.62
N ALA A 152 -2.47 -27.19 11.79
CA ALA A 152 -2.69 -28.46 11.11
C ALA A 152 -1.55 -28.79 10.14
N LEU A 153 -1.03 -27.80 9.40
CA LEU A 153 0.08 -27.99 8.46
C LEU A 153 1.46 -28.07 9.15
N ALA A 154 1.65 -27.41 10.29
CA ALA A 154 2.87 -27.50 11.09
C ALA A 154 3.10 -28.90 11.70
N SER A 155 2.06 -29.73 11.76
CA SER A 155 2.11 -31.07 12.37
C SER A 155 2.77 -32.16 11.50
N VAL A 156 3.27 -31.80 10.31
CA VAL A 156 4.00 -32.66 9.38
C VAL A 156 5.39 -32.10 9.11
N ASP A 157 6.27 -32.87 8.46
CA ASP A 157 7.59 -32.42 7.95
C ASP A 157 7.48 -31.34 6.83
N ALA A 158 6.48 -30.47 6.90
CA ALA A 158 6.37 -29.26 6.12
C ALA A 158 7.09 -28.12 6.83
N HIS A 159 7.66 -27.19 6.05
CA HIS A 159 8.26 -25.97 6.59
C HIS A 159 7.61 -24.74 5.99
N GLN A 160 7.47 -23.71 6.82
CA GLN A 160 6.96 -22.42 6.38
C GLN A 160 8.08 -21.65 5.67
N ALA A 161 7.91 -21.41 4.36
CA ALA A 161 8.92 -20.70 3.54
C ALA A 161 8.82 -19.18 3.69
N HIS A 162 7.62 -18.64 3.93
CA HIS A 162 7.38 -17.21 4.13
C HIS A 162 6.24 -16.94 5.14
N VAL A 163 6.43 -15.90 5.96
CA VAL A 163 5.40 -15.37 6.89
C VAL A 163 4.54 -14.32 6.18
N ALA A 164 3.22 -14.47 6.31
CA ALA A 164 2.11 -13.59 5.91
C ALA A 164 2.45 -12.32 5.10
N SER A 165 1.92 -12.26 3.88
CA SER A 165 1.88 -11.05 3.04
C SER A 165 0.45 -10.81 2.52
N ASP A 166 0.16 -9.64 1.96
CA ASP A 166 -1.23 -9.21 1.66
C ASP A 166 -2.04 -10.25 0.83
N GLY A 167 -3.08 -10.82 1.45
CA GLY A 167 -3.97 -11.85 0.87
C GLY A 167 -3.50 -13.31 1.04
N HIS A 168 -2.22 -13.50 1.42
CA HIS A 168 -1.62 -14.79 1.79
C HIS A 168 -1.51 -14.91 3.30
N ALA A 169 -2.10 -15.96 3.87
CA ALA A 169 -1.88 -16.33 5.26
C ALA A 169 -0.44 -16.84 5.44
N ALA A 170 -0.05 -17.84 4.66
CA ALA A 170 1.28 -18.46 4.73
C ALA A 170 1.56 -19.26 3.46
N GLN A 171 2.83 -19.40 3.11
CA GLN A 171 3.30 -20.38 2.13
C GLN A 171 3.99 -21.54 2.86
N TRP A 172 3.57 -22.75 2.52
CA TRP A 172 4.06 -24.00 3.08
C TRP A 172 4.69 -24.85 1.99
N VAL A 173 5.82 -25.48 2.30
CA VAL A 173 6.42 -26.49 1.41
C VAL A 173 6.14 -27.86 2.01
N MET A 174 5.32 -28.64 1.32
CA MET A 174 4.93 -30.00 1.73
C MET A 174 6.04 -31.02 1.42
N PRO A 175 6.04 -32.19 2.09
CA PRO A 175 6.93 -33.29 1.72
C PRO A 175 6.88 -33.59 0.22
N GLY A 176 8.05 -33.68 -0.42
CA GLY A 176 8.16 -33.82 -1.88
C GLY A 176 8.27 -32.50 -2.66
N GLY A 177 8.36 -31.37 -1.95
CA GLY A 177 8.70 -30.05 -2.51
C GLY A 177 7.53 -29.30 -3.17
N ILE A 178 6.30 -29.69 -2.88
CA ILE A 178 5.10 -29.04 -3.43
C ILE A 178 4.72 -27.85 -2.56
N GLU A 179 4.61 -26.69 -3.17
CA GLU A 179 4.20 -25.45 -2.50
C GLU A 179 2.68 -25.41 -2.31
N VAL A 180 2.25 -25.04 -1.10
CA VAL A 180 0.86 -24.83 -0.71
C VAL A 180 0.73 -23.40 -0.18
N ASP A 181 0.00 -22.59 -0.92
CA ASP A 181 -0.31 -21.21 -0.58
C ASP A 181 -1.67 -21.15 0.11
N LEU A 182 -1.66 -20.76 1.38
CA LEU A 182 -2.89 -20.49 2.14
C LEU A 182 -3.32 -19.04 1.91
N HIS A 183 -4.56 -18.86 1.46
CA HIS A 183 -5.18 -17.58 1.18
C HIS A 183 -6.33 -17.29 2.12
N THR A 184 -6.54 -16.01 2.41
CA THR A 184 -7.76 -15.51 3.08
C THR A 184 -8.64 -14.67 2.14
N GLN A 185 -8.16 -14.47 0.91
CA GLN A 185 -8.83 -13.73 -0.15
C GLN A 185 -8.51 -14.40 -1.49
N LEU A 186 -9.48 -14.41 -2.42
CA LEU A 186 -9.31 -14.96 -3.78
C LEU A 186 -8.21 -14.27 -4.58
N ASN A 187 -8.07 -12.96 -4.39
CA ASN A 187 -7.04 -12.18 -5.03
C ASN A 187 -6.80 -10.88 -4.23
N PRO A 188 -5.55 -10.44 -4.06
CA PRO A 188 -5.16 -9.13 -3.54
C PRO A 188 -5.96 -7.90 -4.00
N TRP A 189 -6.51 -7.94 -5.21
CA TRP A 189 -7.23 -6.84 -5.85
C TRP A 189 -8.75 -6.93 -5.71
N MET A 190 -9.27 -8.02 -5.14
CA MET A 190 -10.68 -8.15 -4.87
C MET A 190 -11.03 -7.27 -3.66
N ILE A 191 -11.87 -6.29 -3.94
CA ILE A 191 -12.10 -5.12 -3.10
C ILE A 191 -13.16 -5.44 -2.00
N GLU A 192 -12.78 -6.24 -0.99
CA GLU A 192 -13.52 -6.30 0.28
C GLU A 192 -12.66 -6.50 1.56
N ALA A 193 -13.27 -6.36 2.75
CA ALA A 193 -12.57 -6.62 4.00
C ALA A 193 -12.38 -8.15 4.17
N PRO A 194 -11.28 -8.64 4.76
CA PRO A 194 -11.12 -10.07 5.09
C PRO A 194 -12.33 -10.58 5.88
N GLY A 195 -12.91 -11.72 5.46
CA GLY A 195 -14.15 -12.25 6.03
C GLY A 195 -15.42 -11.48 5.64
N GLY A 196 -15.36 -10.65 4.59
CA GLY A 196 -16.48 -9.92 4.03
C GLY A 196 -17.55 -10.82 3.39
N PRO A 197 -18.68 -10.24 2.96
CA PRO A 197 -19.79 -10.98 2.39
C PRO A 197 -19.43 -11.73 1.09
N GLY A 198 -18.45 -11.27 0.31
CA GLY A 198 -17.95 -11.94 -0.89
C GLY A 198 -17.17 -13.20 -0.57
N MET A 199 -16.18 -13.16 0.33
CA MET A 199 -15.43 -14.33 0.79
C MET A 199 -16.32 -15.31 1.55
N ALA A 200 -17.30 -14.80 2.30
CA ALA A 200 -18.31 -15.67 2.89
C ALA A 200 -19.16 -16.39 1.82
N ALA A 201 -19.42 -15.75 0.68
CA ALA A 201 -20.10 -16.38 -0.46
C ALA A 201 -19.21 -17.43 -1.14
N VAL A 202 -17.92 -17.16 -1.34
CA VAL A 202 -16.94 -18.14 -1.88
C VAL A 202 -16.98 -19.45 -1.10
N HIS A 203 -16.92 -19.39 0.23
CA HIS A 203 -16.98 -20.60 1.06
C HIS A 203 -18.36 -21.28 1.06
N ARG A 204 -19.45 -20.54 0.85
CA ARG A 204 -20.81 -21.11 0.79
C ARG A 204 -21.11 -21.77 -0.55
N HIS A 205 -20.55 -21.23 -1.64
CA HIS A 205 -20.80 -21.66 -3.01
C HIS A 205 -19.70 -22.60 -3.53
N ALA A 206 -18.62 -22.82 -2.76
CA ALA A 206 -17.63 -23.82 -3.08
C ALA A 206 -18.30 -25.17 -3.39
N ILE A 207 -17.83 -25.83 -4.44
CA ILE A 207 -18.39 -27.08 -4.93
C ILE A 207 -17.46 -28.24 -4.62
N ALA A 208 -18.04 -29.41 -4.36
CA ALA A 208 -17.28 -30.63 -4.17
C ALA A 208 -16.91 -31.23 -5.54
N VAL A 209 -15.66 -31.65 -5.68
CA VAL A 209 -15.16 -32.41 -6.83
C VAL A 209 -14.44 -33.66 -6.34
N GLU A 210 -14.36 -34.67 -7.20
CA GLU A 210 -13.65 -35.91 -6.92
C GLU A 210 -12.23 -35.84 -7.48
N LEU A 211 -11.24 -36.13 -6.63
CA LEU A 211 -9.85 -36.31 -7.01
C LEU A 211 -9.66 -37.67 -7.71
N PRO A 212 -8.57 -37.86 -8.48
CA PRO A 212 -8.29 -39.14 -9.15
C PRO A 212 -8.20 -40.36 -8.22
N ASP A 213 -7.94 -40.15 -6.93
CA ASP A 213 -7.88 -41.17 -5.89
C ASP A 213 -9.23 -41.41 -5.17
N GLY A 214 -10.31 -40.78 -5.63
CA GLY A 214 -11.67 -40.91 -5.09
C GLY A 214 -12.00 -39.99 -3.92
N ARG A 215 -11.06 -39.16 -3.45
CA ARG A 215 -11.33 -38.21 -2.37
C ARG A 215 -12.19 -37.04 -2.84
N SER A 216 -13.14 -36.64 -2.00
CA SER A 216 -13.96 -35.45 -2.25
C SER A 216 -13.32 -34.21 -1.63
N VAL A 217 -13.05 -33.21 -2.45
CA VAL A 217 -12.42 -31.94 -2.05
C VAL A 217 -13.23 -30.75 -2.55
N MET A 218 -13.06 -29.59 -1.90
CA MET A 218 -13.78 -28.38 -2.29
C MET A 218 -12.94 -27.52 -3.23
N VAL A 219 -13.54 -27.06 -4.32
CA VAL A 219 -12.99 -26.03 -5.22
C VAL A 219 -13.92 -24.82 -5.25
N ALA A 220 -13.39 -23.66 -5.65
CA ALA A 220 -14.22 -22.47 -5.83
C ALA A 220 -15.29 -22.68 -6.91
N ASP A 221 -16.41 -21.99 -6.76
CA ASP A 221 -17.46 -21.93 -7.77
C ASP A 221 -16.89 -21.43 -9.11
N PRO A 222 -17.36 -21.94 -10.27
CA PRO A 222 -16.91 -21.50 -11.59
C PRO A 222 -16.94 -19.97 -11.79
N ALA A 223 -17.93 -19.26 -11.25
CA ALA A 223 -18.01 -17.81 -11.34
C ALA A 223 -16.92 -17.11 -10.52
N ASP A 224 -16.65 -17.58 -9.30
CA ASP A 224 -15.56 -17.07 -8.47
C ASP A 224 -14.20 -17.35 -9.13
N GLN A 225 -14.04 -18.54 -9.72
CA GLN A 225 -12.83 -18.92 -10.45
C GLN A 225 -12.64 -18.09 -11.73
N LEU A 226 -13.71 -17.75 -12.45
CA LEU A 226 -13.63 -16.85 -13.61
C LEU A 226 -13.16 -15.44 -13.21
N LEU A 227 -13.65 -14.91 -12.08
CA LEU A 227 -13.18 -13.64 -11.53
C LEU A 227 -11.69 -13.70 -11.14
N VAL A 228 -11.25 -14.80 -10.52
CA VAL A 228 -9.83 -15.03 -10.21
C VAL A 228 -8.99 -15.01 -11.48
N THR A 229 -9.43 -15.71 -12.53
CA THR A 229 -8.75 -15.79 -13.83
C THR A 229 -8.62 -14.41 -14.48
N PHE A 230 -9.70 -13.62 -14.52
CA PHE A 230 -9.70 -12.26 -15.08
C PHE A 230 -8.73 -11.31 -14.38
N LEU A 231 -8.71 -11.33 -13.04
CA LEU A 231 -7.85 -10.44 -12.27
C LEU A 231 -6.36 -10.80 -12.35
N HIS A 232 -6.04 -12.09 -12.43
CA HIS A 232 -4.66 -12.53 -12.67
C HIS A 232 -4.18 -12.17 -14.08
N GLY A 233 -5.07 -12.25 -15.07
CA GLY A 233 -4.76 -11.89 -16.46
C GLY A 233 -4.43 -10.42 -16.68
N ILE A 234 -5.26 -9.51 -16.15
CA ILE A 234 -5.05 -8.06 -16.33
C ILE A 234 -3.75 -7.58 -15.64
N ARG A 235 -3.28 -8.28 -14.59
CA ARG A 235 -2.07 -7.90 -13.81
C ARG A 235 -0.76 -8.00 -14.58
N GLY A 236 -0.69 -8.79 -15.66
CA GLY A 236 0.56 -8.99 -16.40
C GLY A 236 1.67 -9.71 -15.62
N SER A 237 1.34 -10.43 -14.55
CA SER A 237 2.31 -11.29 -13.84
C SER A 237 2.44 -12.63 -14.55
N SER A 238 3.58 -12.82 -15.23
CA SER A 238 4.15 -14.06 -15.79
C SER A 238 3.30 -14.99 -16.68
N ALA A 239 1.99 -14.77 -16.84
CA ALA A 239 1.02 -15.63 -17.55
C ALA A 239 0.11 -14.85 -18.53
N ARG A 240 0.67 -13.99 -19.40
CA ARG A 240 0.00 -13.13 -20.40
C ARG A 240 -1.06 -13.84 -21.24
N LEU A 241 -0.85 -15.11 -21.61
CA LEU A 241 -1.74 -15.85 -22.52
C LEU A 241 -2.59 -16.91 -21.82
N ARG A 242 -2.03 -17.61 -20.82
CA ARG A 242 -2.70 -18.73 -20.13
C ARG A 242 -4.08 -18.36 -19.58
N TRP A 243 -4.22 -17.18 -18.98
CA TRP A 243 -5.51 -16.80 -18.37
C TRP A 243 -6.65 -16.68 -19.40
N MET A 244 -6.34 -16.38 -20.67
CA MET A 244 -7.35 -16.34 -21.73
C MET A 244 -7.80 -17.75 -22.10
N ALA A 245 -6.85 -18.68 -22.19
CA ALA A 245 -7.15 -20.10 -22.37
C ALA A 245 -7.97 -20.64 -21.19
N ASP A 246 -7.56 -20.33 -19.96
CA ASP A 246 -8.31 -20.65 -18.74
C ASP A 246 -9.74 -20.12 -18.82
N ALA A 247 -9.95 -18.85 -19.18
CA ALA A 247 -11.28 -18.26 -19.29
C ALA A 247 -12.15 -18.93 -20.37
N VAL A 248 -11.58 -19.21 -21.54
CA VAL A 248 -12.29 -19.90 -22.63
C VAL A 248 -12.70 -21.30 -22.22
N TRP A 249 -11.79 -22.06 -21.60
CA TRP A 249 -12.08 -23.44 -21.17
C TRP A 249 -13.05 -23.48 -20.00
N LEU A 250 -12.98 -22.54 -19.06
CA LEU A 250 -13.91 -22.49 -17.94
C LEU A 250 -15.35 -22.27 -18.42
N VAL A 251 -15.54 -21.40 -19.42
CA VAL A 251 -16.87 -21.12 -19.99
C VAL A 251 -17.37 -22.26 -20.88
N ARG A 252 -16.46 -23.04 -21.48
CA ARG A 252 -16.81 -24.25 -22.25
C ARG A 252 -17.13 -25.45 -21.35
N GLY A 253 -16.44 -25.58 -20.23
CA GLY A 253 -16.46 -26.77 -19.38
C GLY A 253 -17.38 -26.69 -18.16
N ALA A 254 -17.68 -25.49 -17.66
CA ALA A 254 -18.48 -25.30 -16.46
C ALA A 254 -19.81 -24.60 -16.74
N ASN A 255 -20.82 -24.90 -15.91
CA ASN A 255 -22.06 -24.15 -15.87
C ASN A 255 -21.90 -22.92 -14.97
N LEU A 256 -21.88 -21.72 -15.54
CA LEU A 256 -21.73 -20.48 -14.79
C LEU A 256 -23.08 -19.84 -14.47
N ASP A 257 -23.32 -19.58 -13.19
CA ASP A 257 -24.38 -18.66 -12.77
C ASP A 257 -23.91 -17.21 -13.01
N TRP A 258 -24.42 -16.61 -14.08
CA TRP A 258 -24.06 -15.25 -14.47
C TRP A 258 -24.61 -14.17 -13.54
N ASP A 259 -25.69 -14.45 -12.82
CA ASP A 259 -26.23 -13.52 -11.82
C ASP A 259 -25.34 -13.54 -10.56
N TYR A 260 -24.91 -14.73 -10.13
CA TYR A 260 -23.92 -14.86 -9.08
C TYR A 260 -22.58 -14.22 -9.47
N PHE A 261 -22.09 -14.45 -10.70
CA PHE A 261 -20.88 -13.81 -11.22
C PHE A 261 -20.96 -12.28 -11.16
N ALA A 262 -22.03 -11.70 -11.69
CA ALA A 262 -22.23 -10.25 -11.68
C ALA A 262 -22.33 -9.71 -10.24
N ALA A 263 -23.04 -10.40 -9.36
CA ALA A 263 -23.14 -10.03 -7.96
C ALA A 263 -21.78 -10.10 -7.26
N GLN A 264 -20.98 -11.15 -7.50
CA GLN A 264 -19.65 -11.26 -6.91
C GLN A 264 -18.67 -10.22 -7.42
N ALA A 265 -18.73 -9.90 -8.71
CA ALA A 265 -17.93 -8.82 -9.27
C ALA A 265 -18.25 -7.47 -8.60
N ASP A 266 -19.48 -7.25 -8.15
CA ASP A 266 -19.85 -6.06 -7.39
C ASP A 266 -19.46 -6.15 -5.90
N ARG A 267 -19.65 -7.30 -5.24
CA ARG A 267 -19.21 -7.51 -3.83
C ARG A 267 -17.72 -7.27 -3.67
N PHE A 268 -16.94 -7.75 -4.62
CA PHE A 268 -15.51 -7.51 -4.72
C PHE A 268 -15.16 -6.22 -5.45
N ALA A 269 -16.12 -5.39 -5.86
CA ALA A 269 -15.93 -4.13 -6.57
C ALA A 269 -14.81 -4.16 -7.64
N VAL A 270 -14.93 -5.18 -8.50
CA VAL A 270 -14.10 -5.45 -9.69
C VAL A 270 -14.93 -5.57 -10.96
N THR A 271 -16.20 -5.17 -10.94
CA THR A 271 -17.14 -5.19 -12.07
C THR A 271 -16.52 -4.60 -13.35
N GLY A 272 -15.90 -3.42 -13.27
CA GLY A 272 -15.25 -2.76 -14.40
C GLY A 272 -14.03 -3.53 -14.91
N LEU A 273 -13.28 -4.20 -14.03
CA LEU A 273 -12.15 -5.04 -14.44
C LEU A 273 -12.64 -6.33 -15.10
N ALA A 274 -13.69 -6.95 -14.57
CA ALA A 274 -14.29 -8.14 -15.15
C ALA A 274 -14.82 -7.88 -16.56
N ILE A 275 -15.53 -6.76 -16.76
CA ILE A 275 -16.00 -6.33 -18.09
C ILE A 275 -14.82 -6.17 -19.07
N ARG A 276 -13.75 -5.48 -18.64
CA ARG A 276 -12.57 -5.26 -19.48
C ARG A 276 -11.83 -6.55 -19.80
N ALA A 277 -11.66 -7.44 -18.83
CA ALA A 277 -11.06 -8.76 -19.06
C ALA A 277 -11.88 -9.55 -20.08
N ALA A 278 -13.20 -9.56 -19.93
CA ALA A 278 -14.10 -10.26 -20.84
C ALA A 278 -14.01 -9.72 -22.28
N GLU A 279 -14.01 -8.41 -22.45
CA GLU A 279 -13.83 -7.76 -23.75
C GLU A 279 -12.47 -8.07 -24.37
N PHE A 280 -11.41 -7.97 -23.57
CA PHE A 280 -10.05 -8.23 -24.05
C PHE A 280 -9.84 -9.70 -24.42
N ALA A 281 -10.37 -10.64 -23.61
CA ALA A 281 -10.35 -12.06 -23.93
C ALA A 281 -11.15 -12.36 -25.21
N ARG A 282 -12.31 -11.71 -25.41
CA ARG A 282 -13.09 -11.83 -26.64
C ARG A 282 -12.31 -11.32 -27.86
N ASP A 283 -11.68 -10.16 -27.75
CA ASP A 283 -10.91 -9.56 -28.84
C ASP A 283 -9.61 -10.35 -29.13
N ALA A 284 -9.09 -11.09 -28.15
CA ALA A 284 -7.92 -11.95 -28.29
C ALA A 284 -8.24 -13.32 -28.91
N THR A 285 -9.34 -13.94 -28.48
CA THR A 285 -9.66 -15.34 -28.76
C THR A 285 -10.84 -15.53 -29.71
N ALA A 286 -11.50 -14.45 -30.12
CA ALA A 286 -12.79 -14.44 -30.83
C ALA A 286 -13.92 -15.20 -30.10
N THR A 287 -13.72 -15.54 -28.81
CA THR A 287 -14.69 -16.28 -28.00
C THR A 287 -15.32 -15.37 -26.95
N SER A 288 -16.65 -15.33 -26.88
CA SER A 288 -17.34 -14.58 -25.83
C SER A 288 -17.24 -15.33 -24.50
N VAL A 289 -16.34 -14.90 -23.62
CA VAL A 289 -16.17 -15.50 -22.28
C VAL A 289 -17.18 -15.00 -21.24
N VAL A 290 -17.91 -13.93 -21.54
CA VAL A 290 -19.08 -13.48 -20.76
C VAL A 290 -20.17 -13.11 -21.78
N PRO A 291 -21.44 -13.49 -21.59
CA PRO A 291 -22.52 -13.10 -22.49
C PRO A 291 -22.66 -11.58 -22.60
N ALA A 292 -22.96 -11.08 -23.80
CA ALA A 292 -23.11 -9.65 -24.04
C ALA A 292 -24.19 -9.02 -23.15
N GLU A 293 -25.31 -9.74 -22.96
CA GLU A 293 -26.41 -9.29 -22.10
C GLU A 293 -26.00 -9.18 -20.63
N VAL A 294 -25.16 -10.09 -20.12
CA VAL A 294 -24.58 -9.98 -18.77
C VAL A 294 -23.66 -8.76 -18.66
N ILE A 295 -22.80 -8.51 -19.65
CA ILE A 295 -21.94 -7.31 -19.70
C ILE A 295 -22.79 -6.03 -19.69
N GLU A 296 -23.86 -5.99 -20.48
CA GLU A 296 -24.80 -4.86 -20.53
C GLU A 296 -25.49 -4.64 -19.18
N ARG A 297 -25.97 -5.70 -18.52
CA ARG A 297 -26.53 -5.60 -17.15
C ARG A 297 -25.49 -5.07 -16.15
N MET A 298 -24.27 -5.60 -16.16
CA MET A 298 -23.19 -5.15 -15.28
C MET A 298 -22.84 -3.66 -15.51
N ARG A 299 -22.91 -3.18 -16.76
CA ARG A 299 -22.74 -1.75 -17.08
C ARG A 299 -23.93 -0.91 -16.60
N ALA A 300 -25.16 -1.41 -16.77
CA ALA A 300 -26.40 -0.70 -16.46
C ALA A 300 -26.62 -0.51 -14.96
N ASN A 301 -26.22 -1.48 -14.12
CA ASN A 301 -26.36 -1.42 -12.66
C ASN A 301 -25.52 -0.31 -12.00
N GLY A 302 -24.70 0.40 -12.77
CA GLY A 302 -23.87 1.49 -12.29
C GLY A 302 -22.68 0.95 -11.50
N ARG A 303 -21.50 1.48 -11.78
CA ARG A 303 -20.30 1.05 -11.05
C ARG A 303 -20.29 1.65 -9.66
N SER A 304 -20.04 0.82 -8.64
CA SER A 304 -19.68 1.35 -7.33
C SER A 304 -18.47 2.27 -7.48
N VAL A 305 -18.36 3.29 -6.62
CA VAL A 305 -17.20 4.19 -6.72
C VAL A 305 -15.90 3.45 -6.45
N LEU A 306 -15.95 2.41 -5.61
CA LEU A 306 -14.85 1.48 -5.42
C LEU A 306 -14.42 0.84 -6.72
N ASP A 307 -15.35 0.27 -7.46
CA ASP A 307 -15.08 -0.34 -8.76
C ASP A 307 -14.47 0.67 -9.75
N ARG A 308 -14.99 1.91 -9.77
CA ARG A 308 -14.40 2.98 -10.59
C ARG A 308 -12.95 3.30 -10.22
N LEU A 309 -12.56 3.11 -8.96
CA LEU A 309 -11.20 3.36 -8.48
C LEU A 309 -10.28 2.18 -8.72
N THR A 310 -10.77 0.96 -8.51
CA THR A 310 -10.05 -0.26 -8.91
C THR A 310 -9.68 -0.17 -10.37
N LEU A 311 -10.63 0.25 -11.20
CA LEU A 311 -10.44 0.44 -12.64
C LEU A 311 -9.42 1.54 -12.95
N ALA A 312 -9.56 2.71 -12.31
CA ALA A 312 -8.66 3.85 -12.51
C ALA A 312 -7.22 3.56 -12.03
N ALA A 313 -7.05 2.71 -11.02
CA ALA A 313 -5.74 2.30 -10.51
C ALA A 313 -4.98 1.39 -11.49
N MET A 314 -5.66 0.75 -12.45
CA MET A 314 -5.08 -0.19 -13.41
C MET A 314 -4.70 0.45 -14.76
N ASP A 315 -5.28 1.60 -15.12
CA ASP A 315 -5.01 2.32 -16.39
C ASP A 315 -3.66 3.09 -16.41
N TYR A 316 -2.75 2.84 -15.47
CA TYR A 316 -1.52 3.61 -15.34
C TYR A 316 -0.24 2.79 -15.54
N ASP A 317 0.32 2.95 -16.74
CA ASP A 317 1.50 2.25 -17.29
C ASP A 317 2.85 2.50 -16.59
N ARG A 318 2.92 3.26 -15.48
CA ARG A 318 4.22 3.65 -14.88
C ARG A 318 4.55 3.03 -13.53
N PHE A 319 3.61 2.41 -12.82
CA PHE A 319 3.87 1.89 -11.48
C PHE A 319 3.00 0.65 -11.16
N PRO A 320 3.44 -0.57 -11.53
CA PRO A 320 2.64 -1.80 -11.35
C PRO A 320 2.47 -2.21 -9.88
N ASN A 321 3.40 -1.86 -8.99
CA ASN A 321 3.33 -2.17 -7.55
C ASN A 321 2.38 -1.25 -6.76
N VAL A 322 1.82 -0.28 -7.46
CA VAL A 322 1.29 0.92 -6.87
C VAL A 322 -0.24 0.90 -6.90
N GLY A 323 -0.86 0.46 -8.00
CA GLY A 323 -2.29 0.13 -7.95
C GLY A 323 -2.57 -0.87 -6.81
N ARG A 324 -1.62 -1.79 -6.56
CA ARG A 324 -1.75 -2.94 -5.64
C ARG A 324 -2.08 -2.49 -4.23
N THR A 325 -1.19 -1.71 -3.60
CA THR A 325 -1.43 -1.24 -2.21
C THR A 325 -2.44 -0.10 -2.11
N ALA A 326 -2.70 0.65 -3.20
CA ALA A 326 -3.73 1.69 -3.24
C ALA A 326 -5.14 1.10 -3.12
N VAL A 327 -5.37 0.00 -3.85
CA VAL A 327 -6.59 -0.79 -3.74
C VAL A 327 -6.70 -1.41 -2.35
N PHE A 328 -5.64 -2.06 -1.83
CA PHE A 328 -5.64 -2.59 -0.45
C PHE A 328 -5.92 -1.56 0.66
N ASP A 329 -5.43 -0.32 0.54
CA ASP A 329 -5.69 0.73 1.53
C ASP A 329 -7.13 1.24 1.50
N LEU A 330 -7.86 1.04 0.40
CA LEU A 330 -9.30 1.23 0.34
C LEU A 330 -10.05 0.08 1.06
N HIS A 331 -9.47 -1.12 1.15
CA HIS A 331 -10.08 -2.30 1.78
C HIS A 331 -10.12 -2.30 3.29
N SER A 332 -9.14 -1.67 3.92
CA SER A 332 -9.12 -1.46 5.35
C SER A 332 -10.18 -0.45 5.84
N LEU A 333 -10.93 0.17 4.91
CA LEU A 333 -11.98 1.15 5.20
C LEU A 333 -13.40 0.56 5.02
N PRO A 334 -14.37 0.93 5.88
CA PRO A 334 -15.78 0.53 5.73
C PRO A 334 -16.41 1.02 4.41
N PRO A 335 -17.44 0.32 3.87
CA PRO A 335 -18.07 0.62 2.57
C PRO A 335 -18.41 2.10 2.34
N GLY A 336 -18.96 2.78 3.35
CA GLY A 336 -19.33 4.20 3.25
C GLY A 336 -18.15 5.20 3.23
N ARG A 337 -16.91 4.78 3.47
CA ARG A 337 -15.73 5.67 3.53
C ARG A 337 -14.76 5.49 2.38
N ARG A 338 -14.87 4.37 1.69
CA ARG A 338 -14.14 4.01 0.47
C ARG A 338 -14.29 5.07 -0.63
N LEU A 339 -15.53 5.50 -0.81
CA LEU A 339 -16.00 6.48 -1.78
C LEU A 339 -15.30 7.86 -1.71
N ALA A 340 -14.88 8.26 -0.51
CA ALA A 340 -14.38 9.59 -0.21
C ALA A 340 -12.84 9.71 -0.29
N LYS A 341 -12.10 8.60 -0.40
CA LYS A 341 -10.61 8.59 -0.29
C LYS A 341 -9.88 8.05 -1.52
N ALA A 342 -10.50 7.10 -2.19
CA ALA A 342 -10.59 7.00 -3.62
C ALA A 342 -9.59 7.84 -4.48
N PRO A 343 -9.83 9.13 -4.79
CA PRO A 343 -8.91 9.90 -5.66
C PRO A 343 -7.52 10.12 -5.09
N THR A 344 -7.39 10.18 -3.76
CA THR A 344 -6.13 10.50 -3.06
C THR A 344 -5.14 9.34 -3.13
N VAL A 345 -5.66 8.12 -3.09
CA VAL A 345 -4.90 6.87 -3.02
C VAL A 345 -4.43 6.42 -4.41
N VAL A 346 -5.23 6.67 -5.44
CA VAL A 346 -4.83 6.51 -6.85
C VAL A 346 -3.73 7.52 -7.20
N ALA A 347 -3.89 8.80 -6.86
CA ALA A 347 -2.97 9.85 -7.30
C ALA A 347 -1.55 9.84 -6.74
N GLN A 348 -1.31 9.35 -5.51
CA GLN A 348 0.01 9.30 -4.88
C GLN A 348 1.02 8.39 -5.58
N ARG A 349 0.58 7.70 -6.62
CA ARG A 349 1.07 6.38 -6.91
C ARG A 349 1.29 6.20 -8.43
N LEU A 350 0.50 6.88 -9.23
CA LEU A 350 0.68 7.10 -10.67
C LEU A 350 1.93 7.91 -11.07
N GLY A 351 2.79 8.26 -10.13
CA GLY A 351 3.87 9.25 -10.31
C GLY A 351 3.35 10.61 -10.77
N ALA A 352 2.07 10.86 -10.50
CA ALA A 352 1.53 12.20 -10.53
C ALA A 352 1.90 12.83 -9.18
N ASP A 353 2.46 14.03 -9.20
CA ASP A 353 3.15 14.62 -8.05
C ASP A 353 2.19 14.97 -6.88
N SER A 354 0.87 14.73 -7.03
CA SER A 354 -0.15 15.01 -6.02
C SER A 354 -1.54 14.38 -6.30
N PRO A 355 -2.40 14.13 -5.27
CA PRO A 355 -3.88 14.05 -5.34
C PRO A 355 -4.54 15.11 -6.22
N VAL A 356 -3.89 16.26 -6.33
CA VAL A 356 -4.25 17.33 -7.23
C VAL A 356 -4.16 16.86 -8.67
N ASP A 357 -3.20 16.07 -9.13
CA ASP A 357 -3.01 15.73 -10.56
C ASP A 357 -4.06 14.79 -11.18
N VAL A 358 -4.68 13.91 -10.38
CA VAL A 358 -5.83 13.08 -10.82
C VAL A 358 -7.13 13.89 -10.84
N VAL A 359 -7.33 14.73 -9.81
CA VAL A 359 -8.41 15.74 -9.78
C VAL A 359 -8.21 16.80 -10.87
N THR A 360 -6.95 17.06 -11.24
CA THR A 360 -6.50 18.00 -12.25
C THR A 360 -6.59 17.40 -13.65
N ALA A 361 -6.31 16.12 -13.86
CA ALA A 361 -6.55 15.45 -15.14
C ALA A 361 -8.06 15.34 -15.43
N ALA A 362 -8.88 15.12 -14.39
CA ALA A 362 -10.32 15.25 -14.47
C ALA A 362 -10.77 16.72 -14.66
N ALA A 363 -10.08 17.69 -14.05
CA ALA A 363 -10.32 19.13 -14.22
C ALA A 363 -9.69 19.75 -15.49
N ARG A 364 -8.82 19.04 -16.23
CA ARG A 364 -8.34 19.44 -17.57
C ARG A 364 -9.43 19.32 -18.63
N ARG A 365 -10.52 18.63 -18.31
CA ARG A 365 -11.78 18.67 -19.07
C ARG A 365 -12.72 19.79 -18.61
N VAL A 366 -12.36 20.55 -17.58
CA VAL A 366 -13.09 21.73 -17.13
C VAL A 366 -12.48 22.97 -17.82
N PRO A 367 -13.30 23.83 -18.44
CA PRO A 367 -12.81 24.93 -19.28
C PRO A 367 -11.79 25.85 -18.59
N ALA A 368 -10.84 26.36 -19.37
CA ALA A 368 -9.64 27.07 -18.91
C ALA A 368 -9.88 28.29 -18.00
N TYR A 369 -11.09 28.86 -17.95
CA TYR A 369 -11.39 30.00 -17.07
C TYR A 369 -11.41 29.64 -15.57
N LEU A 370 -11.55 28.36 -15.21
CA LEU A 370 -11.50 27.85 -13.81
C LEU A 370 -10.07 27.52 -13.32
N TRP A 371 -9.09 27.50 -14.23
CA TRP A 371 -7.69 27.20 -13.92
C TRP A 371 -6.89 28.39 -13.38
N SER A 372 -7.33 29.61 -13.68
CA SER A 372 -6.81 30.85 -13.09
C SER A 372 -6.99 30.89 -11.56
N SER A 373 -7.84 30.00 -11.01
CA SER A 373 -8.16 29.89 -9.58
C SER A 373 -7.28 28.89 -8.80
N LEU A 374 -6.48 28.06 -9.49
CA LEU A 374 -5.66 26.97 -8.92
C LEU A 374 -4.15 27.22 -8.95
N LYS A 375 -3.65 28.12 -9.81
CA LYS A 375 -2.44 28.87 -9.45
C LYS A 375 -2.84 29.63 -8.20
N GLY A 376 -2.28 29.24 -7.05
CA GLY A 376 -2.76 29.70 -5.75
C GLY A 376 -3.09 31.19 -5.82
N PRO A 377 -4.25 31.63 -5.29
CA PRO A 377 -4.50 33.06 -5.23
C PRO A 377 -3.24 33.69 -4.66
N ARG A 378 -2.74 34.77 -5.30
CA ARG A 378 -1.94 35.77 -4.59
C ARG A 378 -2.58 35.85 -3.23
N THR A 379 -1.86 35.38 -2.21
CA THR A 379 -2.41 35.18 -0.90
C THR A 379 -3.07 36.49 -0.51
N SER A 380 -4.40 36.56 -0.54
CA SER A 380 -5.07 37.50 0.32
C SER A 380 -4.83 36.92 1.70
N ARG A 381 -3.62 37.18 2.24
CA ARG A 381 -3.27 36.93 3.63
C ARG A 381 -4.23 37.80 4.41
N ARG A 382 -5.44 37.32 4.68
CA ARG A 382 -6.17 37.82 5.83
C ARG A 382 -5.37 37.30 7.00
N ARG A 383 -4.49 38.15 7.53
CA ARG A 383 -4.08 38.02 8.93
C ARG A 383 -5.38 37.83 9.71
N ILE A 384 -5.47 36.77 10.51
CA ILE A 384 -6.33 36.84 11.68
C ILE A 384 -5.85 38.12 12.38
N GLY A 385 -6.71 39.14 12.45
CA GLY A 385 -6.29 40.50 12.82
C GLY A 385 -5.37 40.45 14.05
N ASN A 386 -4.29 41.23 14.00
CA ASN A 386 -3.17 41.22 14.97
C ASN A 386 -3.55 41.51 16.44
N GLY A 387 -4.82 41.47 16.84
CA GLY A 387 -5.26 41.89 18.17
C GLY A 387 -6.20 40.95 18.95
N SER A 388 -6.54 39.73 18.50
CA SER A 388 -7.52 38.91 19.25
C SER A 388 -7.38 37.39 19.19
N TRP A 389 -6.35 36.82 18.53
CA TRP A 389 -6.16 35.37 18.58
C TRP A 389 -5.66 34.96 19.97
N LYS A 390 -6.56 34.40 20.75
CA LYS A 390 -6.27 33.84 22.07
C LYS A 390 -7.21 32.63 22.25
N PRO A 391 -6.78 31.41 21.90
CA PRO A 391 -7.64 30.24 22.03
C PRO A 391 -7.97 30.05 23.51
N ASP A 392 -9.23 29.79 23.83
CA ASP A 392 -9.69 29.55 25.21
C ASP A 392 -9.71 28.05 25.49
N ARG A 393 -10.29 27.28 24.55
CA ARG A 393 -10.44 25.84 24.68
C ARG A 393 -9.59 25.08 23.65
N VAL A 394 -8.71 24.21 24.14
CA VAL A 394 -7.73 23.48 23.32
C VAL A 394 -7.87 21.99 23.54
N LEU A 395 -8.06 21.22 22.47
CA LEU A 395 -8.04 19.77 22.56
C LEU A 395 -6.63 19.23 22.33
N VAL A 396 -6.17 18.36 23.23
CA VAL A 396 -4.89 17.66 23.14
C VAL A 396 -5.16 16.16 23.00
N THR A 397 -4.76 15.57 21.88
CA THR A 397 -4.80 14.09 21.73
C THR A 397 -3.45 13.49 22.08
N GLY A 398 -3.41 12.27 22.62
CA GLY A 398 -2.15 11.69 23.10
C GLY A 398 -1.67 12.44 24.35
N ALA A 399 -2.63 12.93 25.14
CA ALA A 399 -2.43 13.85 26.24
C ALA A 399 -1.66 13.23 27.42
N ASP A 400 -1.57 11.90 27.50
CA ASP A 400 -0.83 11.22 28.57
C ASP A 400 0.56 10.75 28.10
N GLY A 401 0.90 11.00 26.83
CA GLY A 401 2.25 10.75 26.31
C GLY A 401 3.28 11.78 26.82
N PRO A 402 4.59 11.50 26.71
CA PRO A 402 5.65 12.33 27.29
C PRO A 402 5.60 13.82 26.92
N THR A 403 5.20 14.14 25.68
CA THR A 403 4.98 15.53 25.23
C THR A 403 3.57 16.02 25.54
N GLY A 404 2.57 15.13 25.51
CA GLY A 404 1.15 15.51 25.64
C GLY A 404 0.78 16.04 27.00
N TRP A 405 1.30 15.44 28.07
CA TRP A 405 0.95 15.87 29.42
C TRP A 405 1.60 17.22 29.73
N ARG A 406 2.84 17.44 29.26
CA ARG A 406 3.57 18.71 29.37
C ARG A 406 2.87 19.82 28.60
N VAL A 407 2.39 19.54 27.38
CA VAL A 407 1.60 20.53 26.61
C VAL A 407 0.29 20.86 27.33
N SER A 408 -0.38 19.86 27.90
CA SER A 408 -1.62 20.07 28.64
C SER A 408 -1.41 20.95 29.88
N ASP A 409 -0.40 20.64 30.68
CA ASP A 409 -0.02 21.40 31.88
C ASP A 409 0.40 22.84 31.56
N GLN A 410 1.20 23.03 30.50
CA GLN A 410 1.66 24.34 30.08
C GLN A 410 0.56 25.21 29.43
N LEU A 411 -0.50 24.59 28.90
CA LEU A 411 -1.70 25.29 28.45
C LEU A 411 -2.61 25.65 29.65
N GLU A 412 -2.81 24.73 30.60
CA GLU A 412 -3.63 24.96 31.80
C GLU A 412 -3.04 26.06 32.69
N SER A 413 -1.73 26.09 32.89
CA SER A 413 -1.02 27.17 33.59
C SER A 413 -1.14 28.53 32.91
N ARG A 414 -1.44 28.55 31.60
CA ARG A 414 -1.78 29.75 30.82
C ARG A 414 -3.28 30.03 30.76
N SER A 415 -4.05 29.42 31.67
CA SER A 415 -5.49 29.58 31.81
C SER A 415 -6.27 29.16 30.55
N ARG A 416 -5.85 28.07 29.90
CA ARG A 416 -6.60 27.42 28.83
C ARG A 416 -7.43 26.28 29.37
N GLN A 417 -8.65 26.12 28.85
CA GLN A 417 -9.42 24.91 29.09
C GLN A 417 -8.91 23.79 28.18
N VAL A 418 -8.24 22.79 28.76
CA VAL A 418 -7.71 21.65 27.99
C VAL A 418 -8.68 20.49 27.96
N VAL A 419 -9.01 20.01 26.76
CA VAL A 419 -9.77 18.77 26.55
C VAL A 419 -8.79 17.66 26.18
N ARG A 420 -8.63 16.67 27.05
CA ARG A 420 -7.66 15.58 26.88
C ARG A 420 -8.32 14.37 26.22
N VAL A 421 -7.67 13.82 25.19
CA VAL A 421 -8.08 12.59 24.51
C VAL A 421 -6.92 11.61 24.51
N ASP A 422 -7.01 10.56 25.32
CA ASP A 422 -6.01 9.50 25.40
C ASP A 422 -6.65 8.12 25.65
N ARG A 423 -5.96 7.06 25.20
CA ARG A 423 -6.38 5.67 25.35
C ARG A 423 -6.38 5.22 26.81
N SER A 424 -5.51 5.78 27.65
CA SER A 424 -5.51 5.58 29.10
C SER A 424 -6.88 5.88 29.74
N ALA A 425 -7.57 6.91 29.24
CA ALA A 425 -8.92 7.31 29.63
C ALA A 425 -10.02 6.63 28.80
N GLY A 426 -9.69 5.61 28.01
CA GLY A 426 -10.63 4.91 27.12
C GLY A 426 -10.99 5.67 25.83
N LEU A 427 -10.37 6.83 25.56
CA LEU A 427 -10.65 7.66 24.39
C LEU A 427 -9.68 7.34 23.25
N ASP A 428 -10.19 6.95 22.08
CA ASP A 428 -9.37 6.46 20.97
C ASP A 428 -9.59 7.35 19.75
N VAL A 429 -8.53 8.00 19.28
CA VAL A 429 -8.56 8.89 18.11
C VAL A 429 -9.06 8.21 16.84
N ARG A 430 -9.01 6.87 16.77
CA ARG A 430 -9.54 6.08 15.64
C ARG A 430 -11.06 6.00 15.66
N ARG A 431 -11.71 6.29 16.78
CA ARG A 431 -13.16 6.20 16.97
C ARG A 431 -13.78 7.59 16.90
N PRO A 432 -14.56 7.91 15.86
CA PRO A 432 -15.22 9.21 15.74
C PRO A 432 -16.10 9.59 16.93
N ALA A 433 -16.74 8.60 17.57
CA ALA A 433 -17.57 8.82 18.75
C ALA A 433 -16.79 9.35 19.96
N HIS A 434 -15.47 9.10 20.04
CA HIS A 434 -14.63 9.58 21.13
C HIS A 434 -14.05 10.98 20.83
N VAL A 435 -13.88 11.31 19.54
CA VAL A 435 -13.24 12.56 19.09
C VAL A 435 -14.24 13.66 18.79
N HIS A 436 -15.35 13.36 18.10
CA HIS A 436 -16.30 14.39 17.67
C HIS A 436 -16.85 15.22 18.83
N PRO A 437 -17.36 14.62 19.93
CA PRO A 437 -17.86 15.40 21.06
C PRO A 437 -16.75 16.18 21.77
N ALA A 438 -15.55 15.62 21.85
CA ALA A 438 -14.42 16.26 22.51
C ALA A 438 -13.93 17.53 21.79
N VAL A 439 -14.11 17.61 20.47
CA VAL A 439 -13.71 18.77 19.65
C VAL A 439 -14.75 19.90 19.67
N GLU A 440 -15.97 19.64 20.12
CA GLU A 440 -17.04 20.65 20.14
C GLU A 440 -16.69 21.84 21.05
N GLY A 441 -16.73 23.04 20.48
CA GLY A 441 -16.39 24.28 21.17
C GLY A 441 -14.89 24.52 21.36
N CYS A 442 -14.00 23.70 20.81
CA CYS A 442 -12.56 23.96 20.84
C CYS A 442 -12.15 24.98 19.77
N ASP A 443 -11.26 25.90 20.14
CA ASP A 443 -10.66 26.88 19.23
C ASP A 443 -9.46 26.30 18.49
N ALA A 444 -8.71 25.43 19.19
CA ALA A 444 -7.48 24.84 18.71
C ALA A 444 -7.37 23.34 19.05
N ILE A 445 -6.55 22.63 18.28
CA ILE A 445 -6.19 21.23 18.51
C ILE A 445 -4.67 21.08 18.48
N VAL A 446 -4.10 20.37 19.46
CA VAL A 446 -2.74 19.80 19.41
C VAL A 446 -2.85 18.29 19.23
N HIS A 447 -2.51 17.80 18.04
CA HIS A 447 -2.64 16.40 17.68
C HIS A 447 -1.30 15.66 17.85
N LEU A 448 -1.08 15.07 19.03
CA LEU A 448 0.11 14.26 19.37
C LEU A 448 -0.13 12.74 19.32
N ALA A 449 -1.39 12.29 19.31
CA ALA A 449 -1.72 10.86 19.33
C ALA A 449 -1.11 10.14 18.13
N SER A 450 -0.17 9.24 18.40
CA SER A 450 0.60 8.52 17.40
C SER A 450 1.12 7.21 17.97
N ILE A 451 1.28 6.20 17.12
CA ILE A 451 2.08 5.02 17.40
C ILE A 451 3.50 5.25 16.85
N PRO A 452 4.57 4.88 17.60
CA PRO A 452 5.96 5.19 17.26
C PRO A 452 6.56 4.28 16.18
N TRP A 453 7.87 4.45 15.94
CA TRP A 453 8.63 3.98 14.77
C TRP A 453 8.72 2.46 14.59
N ASN A 454 8.53 1.65 15.63
CA ASN A 454 8.64 0.19 15.59
C ASN A 454 7.33 -0.53 15.23
N ALA A 455 6.27 0.21 14.92
CA ALA A 455 4.97 -0.39 14.66
C ALA A 455 4.78 -0.88 13.23
N SER A 456 3.91 -1.88 13.08
CA SER A 456 3.50 -2.41 11.78
C SER A 456 2.77 -1.35 10.95
N TRP A 457 2.77 -1.53 9.63
CA TRP A 457 1.97 -0.73 8.69
C TRP A 457 0.52 -0.57 9.16
N LYS A 458 -0.14 -1.66 9.52
CA LYS A 458 -1.53 -1.65 10.01
C LYS A 458 -1.72 -0.69 11.19
N SER A 459 -0.85 -0.79 12.20
CA SER A 459 -0.93 0.04 13.41
C SER A 459 -0.60 1.50 13.13
N SER A 460 0.47 1.78 12.37
CA SER A 460 0.87 3.14 11.99
C SER A 460 -0.20 3.83 11.15
N LEU A 461 -0.79 3.15 10.17
CA LEU A 461 -1.86 3.71 9.35
C LEU A 461 -3.15 3.92 10.14
N ALA A 462 -3.55 2.94 10.96
CA ALA A 462 -4.78 3.03 11.75
C ALA A 462 -4.73 4.19 12.75
N THR A 463 -3.61 4.40 13.44
CA THR A 463 -3.53 5.49 14.42
C THR A 463 -3.11 6.80 13.78
N ASN A 464 -1.98 6.83 13.07
CA ASN A 464 -1.36 8.09 12.67
C ASN A 464 -2.10 8.71 11.48
N VAL A 465 -2.59 7.92 10.51
CA VAL A 465 -3.27 8.46 9.32
C VAL A 465 -4.77 8.56 9.55
N TRP A 466 -5.38 7.46 10.00
CA TRP A 466 -6.81 7.43 10.21
C TRP A 466 -7.25 8.23 11.44
N GLY A 467 -6.51 8.16 12.56
CA GLY A 467 -6.74 9.05 13.71
C GLY A 467 -6.68 10.52 13.31
N THR A 468 -5.65 10.92 12.54
CA THR A 468 -5.56 12.29 12.00
C THR A 468 -6.76 12.65 11.13
N LEU A 469 -7.28 11.74 10.30
CA LEU A 469 -8.48 12.00 9.50
C LEU A 469 -9.72 12.24 10.37
N VAL A 470 -9.89 11.45 11.43
CA VAL A 470 -11.01 11.60 12.38
C VAL A 470 -10.92 12.97 13.05
N VAL A 471 -9.73 13.34 13.55
CA VAL A 471 -9.47 14.65 14.16
C VAL A 471 -9.70 15.78 13.16
N ALA A 472 -9.17 15.69 11.93
CA ALA A 472 -9.35 16.72 10.91
C ALA A 472 -10.82 16.90 10.50
N ARG A 473 -11.59 15.80 10.41
CA ARG A 473 -13.03 15.87 10.14
C ARG A 473 -13.79 16.52 11.30
N ALA A 474 -13.42 16.19 12.54
CA ALA A 474 -13.99 16.81 13.73
C ALA A 474 -13.68 18.32 13.76
N ALA A 475 -12.42 18.68 13.52
CA ALA A 475 -11.94 20.06 13.47
C ALA A 475 -12.74 20.91 12.48
N ARG A 476 -12.92 20.41 11.25
CA ARG A 476 -13.74 21.08 10.22
C ARG A 476 -15.19 21.24 10.64
N ARG A 477 -15.80 20.21 11.23
CA ARG A 477 -17.21 20.25 11.66
C ARG A 477 -17.43 21.27 12.77
N ALA A 478 -16.52 21.31 13.75
CA ALA A 478 -16.54 22.26 14.85
C ALA A 478 -15.98 23.64 14.48
N LYS A 479 -15.51 23.83 13.24
CA LYS A 479 -14.89 25.07 12.73
C LYS A 479 -13.71 25.58 13.58
N VAL A 480 -12.92 24.64 14.09
CA VAL A 480 -11.64 24.88 14.78
C VAL A 480 -10.76 25.80 13.93
N LYS A 481 -10.10 26.76 14.58
CA LYS A 481 -9.31 27.80 13.90
C LYS A 481 -7.84 27.45 13.78
N ARG A 482 -7.31 26.61 14.67
CA ARG A 482 -5.90 26.19 14.70
C ARG A 482 -5.77 24.68 14.89
N VAL A 483 -4.98 24.02 14.05
CA VAL A 483 -4.56 22.62 14.28
C VAL A 483 -3.04 22.56 14.23
N VAL A 484 -2.43 22.14 15.34
CA VAL A 484 -1.00 21.85 15.43
C VAL A 484 -0.83 20.33 15.39
N TYR A 485 -0.10 19.82 14.40
CA TYR A 485 0.15 18.40 14.21
C TYR A 485 1.64 18.10 14.32
N VAL A 486 2.00 17.06 15.09
CA VAL A 486 3.38 16.62 15.23
C VAL A 486 3.68 15.46 14.28
N SER A 487 4.41 15.80 13.22
CA SER A 487 4.97 14.87 12.24
C SER A 487 6.29 14.28 12.74
N SER A 488 7.21 13.92 11.85
CA SER A 488 8.54 13.44 12.20
C SER A 488 9.55 13.86 11.15
N PHE A 489 10.78 14.11 11.57
CA PHE A 489 11.88 14.39 10.66
C PHE A 489 12.22 13.19 9.74
N GLN A 490 11.85 11.96 10.12
CA GLN A 490 12.02 10.75 9.30
C GLN A 490 11.30 10.80 7.95
N VAL A 491 10.33 11.71 7.75
CA VAL A 491 9.67 11.90 6.45
C VAL A 491 10.67 12.27 5.34
N THR A 492 11.83 12.83 5.70
CA THR A 492 12.87 13.22 4.74
C THR A 492 13.63 12.03 4.15
N GLY A 493 13.65 10.88 4.83
CA GLY A 493 14.41 9.70 4.40
C GLY A 493 15.88 9.68 4.80
N ALA A 494 16.40 10.76 5.38
CA ALA A 494 17.81 10.85 5.75
C ALA A 494 18.12 10.26 7.14
N PHE A 495 17.09 9.84 7.90
CA PHE A 495 17.25 9.35 9.27
C PHE A 495 17.14 7.82 9.33
N MET A 496 17.70 7.21 10.39
CA MET A 496 17.81 5.75 10.58
C MET A 496 18.77 5.06 9.59
N GLY A 497 19.75 5.77 9.04
CA GLY A 497 20.77 5.18 8.16
C GLY A 497 20.26 4.67 6.82
N ARG A 498 19.10 5.17 6.34
CA ARG A 498 18.45 4.70 5.10
C ARG A 498 18.68 5.60 3.88
N GLY A 499 19.53 6.63 4.00
CA GLY A 499 20.01 7.45 2.88
C GLY A 499 20.79 8.69 3.34
N ALA A 500 21.71 9.18 2.50
CA ALA A 500 22.45 10.41 2.74
C ALA A 500 21.58 11.67 2.57
N PRO A 501 21.92 12.83 3.18
CA PRO A 501 21.23 14.09 2.92
C PRO A 501 21.43 14.47 1.46
N VAL A 502 20.42 15.05 0.81
CA VAL A 502 20.65 15.63 -0.52
C VAL A 502 21.36 16.98 -0.42
N ARG A 503 21.19 17.66 0.73
CA ARG A 503 21.93 18.87 1.09
C ARG A 503 21.84 19.18 2.58
N LEU A 504 22.77 19.99 3.08
CA LEU A 504 22.75 20.56 4.43
C LEU A 504 22.62 22.10 4.42
N PRO A 505 22.05 22.70 5.49
CA PRO A 505 21.29 22.04 6.53
C PRO A 505 19.95 21.51 5.99
N PHE A 506 19.35 20.61 6.77
CA PHE A 506 17.98 20.16 6.56
C PHE A 506 16.99 21.31 6.78
N ASP A 507 15.99 21.45 5.91
CA ASP A 507 14.89 22.40 6.09
C ASP A 507 13.56 21.81 5.56
N GLU A 508 12.47 22.58 5.56
CA GLU A 508 11.16 22.08 5.14
C GLU A 508 11.08 21.66 3.67
N ARG A 509 12.00 22.16 2.83
CA ARG A 509 12.08 21.86 1.39
C ARG A 509 12.94 20.64 1.08
N HIS A 510 13.54 20.01 2.09
CA HIS A 510 14.26 18.77 1.89
C HIS A 510 13.32 17.69 1.30
N PRO A 511 13.75 16.89 0.31
CA PRO A 511 12.92 15.85 -0.27
C PRO A 511 12.33 14.92 0.79
N LYS A 512 11.08 14.50 0.56
CA LYS A 512 10.36 13.60 1.46
C LYS A 512 10.44 12.16 0.94
N ARG A 513 11.42 11.38 1.42
CA ARG A 513 11.68 10.00 1.01
C ARG A 513 11.51 9.02 2.20
N PRO A 514 10.32 8.94 2.81
CA PRO A 514 10.12 8.17 4.04
C PRO A 514 10.57 6.72 3.88
N PRO A 515 11.37 6.17 4.81
CA PRO A 515 11.98 4.86 4.60
C PRO A 515 11.33 3.75 5.45
N THR A 516 10.33 4.08 6.27
CA THR A 516 9.66 3.17 7.20
C THR A 516 8.14 3.36 7.19
N PRO A 517 7.35 2.35 7.61
CA PRO A 517 5.90 2.47 7.74
C PRO A 517 5.46 3.67 8.59
N TYR A 518 6.17 3.91 9.69
CA TYR A 518 5.95 5.06 10.56
C TYR A 518 6.19 6.38 9.81
N ALA A 519 7.32 6.53 9.11
CA ALA A 519 7.61 7.75 8.35
C ALA A 519 6.58 8.01 7.25
N TYR A 520 6.14 6.96 6.54
CA TYR A 520 5.03 7.07 5.58
C TYR A 520 3.75 7.52 6.26
N SER A 521 3.39 6.94 7.40
CA SER A 521 2.18 7.31 8.14
C SER A 521 2.20 8.78 8.60
N LYS A 522 3.36 9.29 9.03
CA LYS A 522 3.52 10.70 9.42
C LYS A 522 3.35 11.62 8.22
N LEU A 523 3.98 11.30 7.09
CA LEU A 523 3.83 12.06 5.84
C LEU A 523 2.38 12.06 5.33
N TRP A 524 1.69 10.92 5.37
CA TRP A 524 0.30 10.82 4.95
C TRP A 524 -0.64 11.62 5.84
N ALA A 525 -0.37 11.68 7.14
CA ALA A 525 -1.07 12.56 8.06
C ALA A 525 -0.84 14.05 7.75
N GLU A 526 0.37 14.47 7.32
CA GLU A 526 0.58 15.85 6.84
C GLU A 526 -0.33 16.19 5.65
N TYR A 527 -0.54 15.25 4.73
CA TYR A 527 -1.47 15.45 3.61
C TYR A 527 -2.93 15.55 4.07
N VAL A 528 -3.33 14.79 5.09
CA VAL A 528 -4.65 14.96 5.73
C VAL A 528 -4.79 16.37 6.31
N CYS A 529 -3.76 16.87 6.99
CA CYS A 529 -3.72 18.23 7.51
C CYS A 529 -3.78 19.29 6.39
N ARG A 530 -3.10 19.09 5.24
CA ARG A 530 -3.23 19.96 4.06
C ARG A 530 -4.64 19.95 3.49
N LEU A 531 -5.26 18.78 3.40
CA LEU A 531 -6.61 18.62 2.91
C LEU A 531 -7.62 19.39 3.79
N LEU A 532 -7.41 19.43 5.10
CA LEU A 532 -8.22 20.25 6.00
C LEU A 532 -8.22 21.73 5.58
N CYS A 533 -7.07 22.33 5.28
CA CYS A 533 -6.97 23.71 4.80
C CYS A 533 -7.66 23.93 3.44
N VAL A 534 -7.63 22.92 2.56
CA VAL A 534 -8.32 23.00 1.26
C VAL A 534 -9.84 22.99 1.46
N LEU A 535 -10.33 22.14 2.36
CA LEU A 535 -11.76 21.96 2.64
C LEU A 535 -12.35 23.04 3.56
N ASP A 536 -11.51 23.73 4.33
CA ASP A 536 -11.86 24.84 5.19
C ASP A 536 -10.77 25.90 5.14
N ARG A 537 -11.02 26.97 4.38
CA ARG A 537 -10.06 28.07 4.22
C ARG A 537 -9.93 28.95 5.47
N SER A 538 -10.74 28.73 6.50
CA SER A 538 -10.71 29.51 7.74
C SER A 538 -9.79 28.92 8.81
N VAL A 539 -9.27 27.71 8.60
CA VAL A 539 -8.35 27.04 9.52
C VAL A 539 -6.89 27.39 9.21
N SER A 540 -6.09 27.49 10.27
CA SER A 540 -4.63 27.49 10.21
C SER A 540 -4.11 26.14 10.70
N VAL A 541 -3.22 25.53 9.93
CA VAL A 541 -2.61 24.24 10.28
C VAL A 541 -1.10 24.40 10.32
N VAL A 542 -0.50 23.99 11.43
CA VAL A 542 0.96 23.96 11.63
C VAL A 542 1.39 22.51 11.77
N VAL A 543 2.30 22.07 10.91
CA VAL A 543 2.94 20.76 10.98
C VAL A 543 4.36 20.92 11.50
N VAL A 544 4.66 20.32 12.64
CA VAL A 544 5.99 20.35 13.27
C VAL A 544 6.71 19.02 13.01
N ARG A 545 7.96 19.05 12.53
CA ARG A 545 8.81 17.88 12.27
C ARG A 545 10.02 17.85 13.21
N PRO A 546 9.88 17.27 14.41
CA PRO A 546 11.02 17.07 15.30
C PRO A 546 11.86 15.83 14.89
N PRO A 547 13.17 15.82 15.18
CA PRO A 547 14.01 14.61 15.21
C PRO A 547 13.66 13.77 16.46
N ALA A 548 14.56 12.91 16.94
CA ALA A 548 14.36 12.24 18.22
C ALA A 548 14.12 13.25 19.37
N VAL A 549 13.03 13.02 20.12
CA VAL A 549 12.67 13.82 21.29
C VAL A 549 13.28 13.19 22.53
N TRP A 550 14.08 13.96 23.27
CA TRP A 550 14.89 13.47 24.40
C TRP A 550 14.45 14.14 25.71
N GLU A 551 14.66 13.42 26.81
CA GLU A 551 14.61 13.95 28.19
C GLU A 551 16.02 13.89 28.77
N ASP A 552 16.27 14.59 29.88
CA ASP A 552 17.60 14.74 30.49
C ASP A 552 18.36 13.41 30.71
N ASP A 553 17.66 12.35 31.12
CA ASP A 553 18.26 11.02 31.35
C ASP A 553 18.95 10.43 30.11
N ARG A 554 18.43 10.78 28.93
CA ARG A 554 18.92 10.29 27.65
C ARG A 554 20.23 10.94 27.25
N PHE A 555 20.46 12.20 27.64
CA PHE A 555 21.69 12.93 27.34
C PHE A 555 22.90 12.19 27.93
N GLU A 556 22.86 11.95 29.24
CA GLU A 556 23.94 11.26 29.96
C GLU A 556 24.10 9.82 29.50
N ARG A 557 23.00 9.08 29.34
CA ARG A 557 23.05 7.68 28.94
C ARG A 557 23.67 7.49 27.56
N ASP A 558 23.26 8.29 26.58
CA ASP A 558 23.74 8.13 25.21
C ASP A 558 25.19 8.67 25.09
N ARG A 559 25.56 9.72 25.85
CA ARG A 559 26.95 10.18 25.99
C ARG A 559 27.89 9.08 26.52
N LEU A 560 27.57 8.46 27.66
CA LEU A 560 28.39 7.39 28.24
C LEU A 560 28.56 6.20 27.29
N LYS A 561 27.52 5.88 26.52
CA LYS A 561 27.60 4.81 25.51
C LYS A 561 28.54 5.15 24.36
N TRP A 562 28.58 6.41 23.95
CA TRP A 562 29.46 6.87 22.87
C TRP A 562 30.90 7.03 23.34
N GLU A 563 31.14 7.48 24.57
CA GLU A 563 32.48 7.53 25.16
C GLU A 563 33.08 6.12 25.30
N ALA A 564 32.25 5.10 25.55
CA ALA A 564 32.68 3.70 25.57
C ALA A 564 32.92 3.08 24.18
N ASP A 565 32.23 3.56 23.15
CA ASP A 565 32.32 3.09 21.77
C ASP A 565 31.78 4.17 20.84
N GLU A 566 32.69 4.98 20.27
CA GLU A 566 32.35 6.16 19.46
C GLU A 566 31.49 5.80 18.24
N THR A 567 31.62 4.57 17.74
CA THR A 567 30.87 4.12 16.56
C THR A 567 29.36 4.07 16.80
N ARG A 568 28.94 4.02 18.07
CA ARG A 568 27.53 4.02 18.48
C ARG A 568 26.85 5.37 18.31
N GLN A 569 27.60 6.47 18.09
CA GLN A 569 26.98 7.76 17.79
C GLN A 569 26.40 7.84 16.37
N TRP A 570 26.86 6.96 15.47
CA TRP A 570 26.42 6.95 14.06
C TRP A 570 26.02 5.55 13.54
N ARG A 571 26.01 4.49 14.37
CA ARG A 571 25.45 3.16 14.07
C ARG A 571 24.63 2.59 15.25
N PRO A 572 23.47 1.92 15.02
CA PRO A 572 22.71 1.76 13.78
C PRO A 572 21.70 2.90 13.51
N PHE A 573 21.69 3.96 14.33
CA PHE A 573 20.72 5.06 14.23
C PHE A 573 21.44 6.37 13.99
N TRP A 574 21.57 6.73 12.72
CA TRP A 574 22.22 7.97 12.34
C TRP A 574 21.18 9.07 12.09
N GLU A 575 21.16 10.07 12.98
CA GLU A 575 20.28 11.25 12.95
C GLU A 575 21.07 12.56 12.80
N TYR A 576 22.33 12.49 12.34
CA TYR A 576 23.26 13.63 12.19
C TYR A 576 23.41 14.49 13.45
N GLY A 577 23.36 13.86 14.63
CA GLY A 577 23.35 14.54 15.93
C GLY A 577 22.10 15.39 16.20
N ALA A 578 21.07 15.32 15.36
CA ALA A 578 19.83 16.05 15.59
C ALA A 578 19.03 15.39 16.71
N PHE A 579 18.63 16.20 17.67
CA PHE A 579 17.72 15.84 18.75
C PHE A 579 16.86 17.07 19.05
N ILE A 580 15.85 16.94 19.89
CA ILE A 580 15.19 18.08 20.53
C ILE A 580 14.77 17.70 21.94
N HIS A 581 14.99 18.58 22.91
CA HIS A 581 14.50 18.33 24.27
C HIS A 581 12.97 18.41 24.32
N VAL A 582 12.33 17.57 25.13
CA VAL A 582 10.87 17.52 25.25
C VAL A 582 10.27 18.87 25.66
N ASP A 583 10.93 19.61 26.54
CA ASP A 583 10.47 20.94 26.99
C ASP A 583 10.54 21.98 25.86
N ASP A 584 11.62 21.97 25.07
CA ASP A 584 11.79 22.89 23.94
C ASP A 584 10.71 22.61 22.85
N LEU A 585 10.42 21.33 22.59
CA LEU A 585 9.32 20.94 21.71
C LEU A 585 7.97 21.37 22.29
N THR A 586 7.75 21.20 23.60
CA THR A 586 6.51 21.58 24.28
C THR A 586 6.27 23.09 24.15
N ASP A 587 7.29 23.92 24.42
CA ASP A 587 7.21 25.37 24.28
C ASP A 587 6.83 25.79 22.85
N LEU A 588 7.44 25.16 21.84
CA LEU A 588 7.08 25.40 20.44
C LEU A 588 5.62 25.07 20.16
N LEU A 589 5.13 23.92 20.64
CA LEU A 589 3.76 23.49 20.36
C LEU A 589 2.74 24.43 21.00
N VAL A 590 3.01 24.94 22.20
CA VAL A 590 2.14 25.93 22.84
C VAL A 590 2.18 27.26 22.10
N ARG A 591 3.35 27.76 21.69
CA ARG A 591 3.44 28.96 20.84
C ARG A 591 2.74 28.76 19.50
N ALA A 592 2.88 27.59 18.89
CA ALA A 592 2.19 27.25 17.64
C ALA A 592 0.66 27.19 17.80
N VAL A 593 0.14 27.09 19.03
CA VAL A 593 -1.29 27.24 19.34
C VAL A 593 -1.65 28.71 19.53
N GLU A 594 -0.88 29.46 20.33
CA GLU A 594 -1.26 30.78 20.84
C GLU A 594 -0.83 31.95 19.95
N GLU A 595 0.23 31.80 19.16
CA GLU A 595 0.74 32.91 18.35
C GLU A 595 -0.19 33.21 17.16
N PRO A 596 -0.44 34.49 16.84
CA PRO A 596 -1.23 34.88 15.67
C PRO A 596 -0.59 34.37 14.37
N LEU A 597 -1.36 33.62 13.60
CA LEU A 597 -0.93 33.07 12.32
C LEU A 597 -2.00 33.29 11.26
N ALA A 598 -1.60 33.49 10.01
CA ALA A 598 -2.54 33.54 8.90
C ALA A 598 -3.20 32.16 8.71
N THR A 599 -4.45 32.16 8.22
CA THR A 599 -5.10 30.91 7.76
C THR A 599 -4.31 30.29 6.62
N GLY A 600 -4.23 28.96 6.59
CA GLY A 600 -3.38 28.25 5.63
C GLY A 600 -2.61 27.11 6.27
N PHE A 601 -1.54 26.69 5.60
CA PHE A 601 -0.76 25.51 5.97
C PHE A 601 0.72 25.88 6.09
N GLU A 602 1.28 25.66 7.27
CA GLU A 602 2.68 25.89 7.59
C GLU A 602 3.37 24.58 7.96
N GLU A 603 4.57 24.37 7.43
CA GLU A 603 5.47 23.29 7.82
C GLU A 603 6.62 23.91 8.60
N VAL A 604 7.07 23.25 9.65
CA VAL A 604 8.17 23.73 10.49
C VAL A 604 9.04 22.54 10.86
N THR A 605 10.30 22.60 10.45
CA THR A 605 11.35 21.69 10.88
C THR A 605 12.03 22.28 12.12
N VAL A 606 12.33 21.47 13.14
CA VAL A 606 12.96 21.94 14.38
C VAL A 606 14.00 20.96 14.92
N SER A 607 14.97 21.46 15.68
CA SER A 607 15.99 20.70 16.40
C SER A 607 16.47 21.50 17.62
N GLY A 608 17.27 20.87 18.47
CA GLY A 608 18.01 21.48 19.57
C GLY A 608 19.03 22.53 19.10
N PRO A 609 19.62 23.29 20.04
CA PRO A 609 20.51 24.40 19.74
C PRO A 609 21.90 23.96 19.25
N ASP A 610 22.24 22.70 19.43
CA ASP A 610 23.49 22.05 19.02
C ASP A 610 23.23 20.64 18.48
N SER A 611 24.27 20.02 17.91
CA SER A 611 24.26 18.60 17.53
C SER A 611 24.77 17.74 18.68
N ALA A 612 24.04 16.69 19.05
CA ALA A 612 24.53 15.67 19.97
C ALA A 612 25.60 14.79 19.28
N SER A 613 26.87 15.07 19.54
CA SER A 613 28.01 14.39 18.91
C SER A 613 29.27 14.53 19.78
N LEU A 614 30.14 13.53 19.83
CA LEU A 614 31.46 13.64 20.44
C LEU A 614 32.42 14.49 19.59
N TRP A 615 32.16 14.60 18.29
CA TRP A 615 33.01 15.33 17.34
C TRP A 615 32.36 16.65 16.95
N PRO A 616 33.14 17.71 16.67
CA PRO A 616 32.60 18.91 16.05
C PRO A 616 31.77 18.55 14.80
N THR A 617 30.63 19.21 14.60
CA THR A 617 29.68 18.95 13.51
C THR A 617 30.37 18.94 12.16
N TRP A 618 31.32 19.87 11.94
CA TRP A 618 32.07 19.93 10.70
C TRP A 618 32.86 18.64 10.45
N ASP A 619 33.62 18.18 11.44
CA ASP A 619 34.44 16.97 11.33
C ASP A 619 33.57 15.73 11.16
N LEU A 620 32.44 15.68 11.88
CA LEU A 620 31.43 14.63 11.72
C LEU A 620 30.90 14.57 10.28
N VAL A 621 30.56 15.72 9.68
CA VAL A 621 30.10 15.78 8.28
C VAL A 621 31.21 15.36 7.32
N GLN A 622 32.44 15.80 7.52
CA GLN A 622 33.58 15.42 6.66
C GLN A 622 33.89 13.93 6.73
N HIS A 623 33.80 13.33 7.91
CA HIS A 623 34.03 11.89 8.08
C HIS A 623 32.99 11.06 7.34
N LEU A 624 31.74 11.52 7.36
CA LEU A 624 30.61 10.69 7.02
C LEU A 624 30.02 10.96 5.62
N HIS A 625 29.96 12.23 5.22
CA HIS A 625 29.47 12.67 3.91
C HIS A 625 30.32 13.85 3.38
N PRO A 626 31.60 13.60 3.04
CA PRO A 626 32.51 14.66 2.58
C PRO A 626 31.98 15.41 1.35
N ASP A 627 31.26 14.70 0.48
CA ASP A 627 30.73 15.23 -0.79
C ASP A 627 29.30 15.78 -0.71
N VAL A 628 28.73 15.94 0.49
CA VAL A 628 27.36 16.44 0.63
C VAL A 628 27.23 17.87 0.10
N ALA A 629 26.17 18.13 -0.67
CA ALA A 629 25.88 19.48 -1.13
C ALA A 629 25.46 20.40 0.03
N TRP A 630 25.75 21.69 -0.10
CA TRP A 630 25.31 22.71 0.86
C TRP A 630 24.28 23.63 0.20
N ARG A 631 23.26 24.04 0.96
CA ARG A 631 22.23 24.99 0.49
C ARG A 631 22.86 26.31 0.04
N SER A 632 23.87 26.78 0.76
CA SER A 632 24.65 27.96 0.41
C SER A 632 26.05 27.90 1.03
N GLY A 633 27.00 28.69 0.50
CA GLY A 633 28.32 28.86 1.12
C GLY A 633 28.24 29.41 2.55
N ARG A 634 27.28 30.30 2.81
CA ARG A 634 27.05 30.86 4.16
C ARG A 634 26.65 29.78 5.17
N ASP A 635 25.77 28.85 4.77
CA ASP A 635 25.35 27.75 5.66
C ASP A 635 26.54 26.85 6.01
N ARG A 636 27.40 26.56 5.03
CA ARG A 636 28.63 25.78 5.24
C ARG A 636 29.59 26.49 6.19
N ASP A 637 29.82 27.78 5.96
CA ASP A 637 30.77 28.55 6.76
C ASP A 637 30.24 28.77 8.20
N ALA A 638 28.91 28.84 8.39
CA ALA A 638 28.28 28.89 9.71
C ALA A 638 28.52 27.60 10.51
N VAL A 639 28.39 26.41 9.89
CA VAL A 639 28.69 25.13 10.55
C VAL A 639 30.18 25.00 10.88
N LYS A 640 31.07 25.52 10.03
CA LYS A 640 32.52 25.57 10.35
C LYS A 640 32.84 26.47 11.53
N ALA A 641 32.13 27.58 11.68
CA ALA A 641 32.39 28.58 12.71
C ALA A 641 31.87 28.17 14.10
N GLN A 642 30.87 27.28 14.17
CA GLN A 642 30.28 26.81 15.43
C GLN A 642 30.55 25.30 15.60
N SER A 643 31.36 24.93 16.60
CA SER A 643 31.85 23.55 16.80
C SER A 643 30.75 22.49 16.77
N PHE A 644 29.62 22.71 17.44
CA PHE A 644 28.51 21.75 17.50
C PHE A 644 27.23 22.31 16.85
N ALA A 645 27.36 23.01 15.72
CA ALA A 645 26.22 23.59 15.02
C ALA A 645 25.14 22.53 14.69
N PRO A 646 23.84 22.82 14.86
CA PRO A 646 22.78 21.91 14.47
C PRO A 646 22.70 21.84 12.93
N LEU A 647 22.50 20.64 12.39
CA LEU A 647 22.35 20.42 10.94
C LEU A 647 20.91 20.56 10.45
N VAL A 648 19.99 20.93 11.34
CA VAL A 648 18.57 21.09 11.08
C VAL A 648 18.18 22.54 11.31
N ASP A 649 17.76 23.22 10.23
CA ASP A 649 17.40 24.63 10.22
C ASP A 649 16.03 24.85 10.89
N SER A 650 16.05 25.55 12.02
CA SER A 650 14.86 25.92 12.81
C SER A 650 14.41 27.37 12.59
N SER A 651 14.95 28.08 11.58
CA SER A 651 14.69 29.51 11.34
C SER A 651 13.21 29.80 11.07
N ARG A 652 12.46 28.87 10.48
CA ARG A 652 11.02 29.04 10.24
C ARG A 652 10.21 29.06 11.53
N ALA A 653 10.56 28.24 12.52
CA ALA A 653 9.95 28.27 13.84
C ALA A 653 10.17 29.63 14.52
N ARG A 654 11.40 30.16 14.42
CA ARG A 654 11.74 31.50 14.91
C ARG A 654 10.93 32.60 14.21
N ALA A 655 10.82 32.53 12.90
CA ALA A 655 10.12 33.53 12.09
C ALA A 655 8.60 33.55 12.34
N LEU A 656 7.98 32.38 12.56
CA LEU A 656 6.53 32.27 12.76
C LEU A 656 6.12 32.48 14.22
N PHE A 657 6.94 32.04 15.18
CA PHE A 657 6.52 31.90 16.59
C PHE A 657 7.48 32.54 17.58
N GLY A 658 8.54 33.24 17.11
CA GLY A 658 9.57 33.79 17.99
C GLY A 658 10.28 32.71 18.82
N TRP A 659 10.24 31.46 18.38
CA TRP A 659 10.74 30.31 19.12
C TRP A 659 12.23 30.06 18.86
N SER A 660 12.96 29.63 19.88
CA SER A 660 14.32 29.09 19.76
C SER A 660 14.57 28.07 20.88
N PRO A 661 15.24 26.95 20.58
CA PRO A 661 15.52 25.91 21.57
C PRO A 661 16.58 26.40 22.57
N SER A 662 16.52 25.89 23.79
CA SER A 662 17.36 26.33 24.91
C SER A 662 18.17 25.20 25.56
N ARG A 663 17.76 23.94 25.38
CA ARG A 663 18.38 22.77 26.01
C ARG A 663 19.43 22.15 25.08
N ALA A 664 20.69 22.50 25.33
CA ALA A 664 21.84 22.03 24.57
C ALA A 664 22.39 20.71 25.11
N PHE A 665 22.86 19.83 24.22
CA PHE A 665 23.54 18.60 24.62
C PHE A 665 24.88 18.89 25.28
N HIS A 666 25.63 19.85 24.75
CA HIS A 666 26.93 20.28 25.26
C HIS A 666 26.83 21.34 26.37
N GLY A 667 25.61 21.78 26.73
CA GLY A 667 25.37 22.78 27.78
C GLY A 667 24.93 22.19 29.13
N HIS A 668 24.60 20.90 29.19
CA HIS A 668 24.31 20.19 30.43
C HIS A 668 25.62 19.84 31.16
N HIS A 669 26.06 20.73 32.04
CA HIS A 669 27.01 20.40 33.09
C HIS A 669 26.23 20.21 34.41
N PRO A 670 26.06 18.98 34.92
CA PRO A 670 26.13 18.80 36.37
C PRO A 670 27.54 19.25 36.78
N ALA A 671 27.64 20.12 37.77
CA ALA A 671 28.92 20.65 38.23
C ALA A 671 29.94 19.52 38.48
N GLY A 672 31.06 19.55 37.75
CA GLY A 672 32.24 18.75 38.06
C GLY A 672 32.62 17.69 37.03
N PHE A 673 33.06 18.10 35.83
CA PHE A 673 34.06 17.31 35.10
C PHE A 673 34.80 18.21 34.11
N ALA A 674 36.10 18.41 34.33
CA ALA A 674 37.01 19.03 33.37
C ALA A 674 37.51 17.94 32.41
N PRO A 675 37.52 18.14 31.08
CA PRO A 675 38.09 17.17 30.17
C PRO A 675 39.60 17.10 30.41
N SER A 676 40.12 15.92 30.70
CA SER A 676 41.55 15.67 30.66
C SER A 676 42.04 15.88 29.23
N GLN A 677 42.83 16.93 29.01
CA GLN A 677 43.67 17.01 27.81
C GLN A 677 44.69 15.87 27.88
N GLY A 678 44.72 15.01 26.88
CA GLY A 678 45.64 13.88 26.84
C GLY A 678 45.75 13.22 25.48
N GLN A 679 46.68 13.77 24.68
CA GLN A 679 47.52 13.21 23.60
C GLN A 679 46.89 12.50 22.41
#